data_AF-A0AAP0I8G6-F1
#
_entry.id   AF-A0AAP0I8G6-F1
#
_cell.length_a   1.000
_cell.length_b   1.000
_cell.length_c   1.000
_cell.angle_alpha   90.00
_cell.angle_beta   90.00
_cell.angle_gamma   90.00
#
_symmetry.space_group_name_H-M   'P 1'
#
loop_
_entity.id
_entity.type
_entity.pdbx_description
1 polymer ?
#
loop_
_entity_poly.entity_id
_entity_poly.type
_entity_poly.pdbx_seq_one_letter_code
_entity_poly.pdbx_strand_id
1 'polypeptide(L)'
;MILITISVFLYFFLSGGGCGGVAACSNGQCQVSEACSANRDCGDGFYCFSCPVGYVGSRCVRSTYTDQFKLLNNSLPFNKYAFLTTHNAFAIEGEPSHTGVPRLPFITNQEDNVTQQLTNGVRALMLDMYDFKGGIWLCHSSGGKCNDFTAFEPAMDTLKEIEAFLSANPSEIVTLILEDYVKTPNGLTKVFNDSGLMKYWFPLYRMPQNGQDWPLVSDMVANNQRLLVFTSVRSKQDSEGIAYQWNFMIENQYGNSGMKAGSCPNRAESSPMDDKSKSLILVNYFQSIPLKEMACIDNSQDLLDMLHTCQSATGNRWANFVAVDYYKRSEGGGSFQALDTLNGHLLCGCDDVHACVVSLMLLVQLNSASLLETSARLMKNVGLDFFASHVKKQNGVRALMLDTYDFEDDIWLCHSFKGMCFPFTAFGTALDTLKEIETFLALNPSEIVTLILEDYVKTPNGLKNVFNQAGLSKYWFPVSNMPQNGQDWPLVSNMIAKNQRLLVFTSDRSKQESEGIAYQWNYMVENQYGDDGIQKGSCSNRGESSALNDRSKSLVLVNYFASNPDRIDACVDNSNNLIDMLHTCYESSGNRWANFVVVDYYKRSEGGGAFQAVDMLNGALLCGCNDVHACAQGAGQGACPSP
;
A
#
# COMPACT_ATOMS: atom_id res chain seq x y z
N MET A 1 1.85 61.70 -33.84
CA MET A 1 2.30 60.50 -34.57
C MET A 1 1.57 59.31 -33.94
N ILE A 2 0.51 58.87 -34.62
CA ILE A 2 -0.26 57.61 -34.50
C ILE A 2 -0.63 57.14 -33.07
N LEU A 3 -1.85 57.48 -32.63
CA LEU A 3 -2.67 56.65 -31.74
C LEU A 3 -3.47 55.66 -32.61
N ILE A 4 -3.48 54.37 -32.25
CA ILE A 4 -4.39 53.37 -32.81
C ILE A 4 -5.31 52.86 -31.69
N THR A 5 -6.59 53.06 -31.91
CA THR A 5 -7.76 52.45 -31.26
C THR A 5 -7.93 50.99 -31.65
N ILE A 6 -8.30 50.11 -30.71
CA ILE A 6 -9.10 48.91 -31.00
C ILE A 6 -10.18 48.75 -29.91
N SER A 7 -11.42 48.67 -30.39
CA SER A 7 -12.69 48.58 -29.67
C SER A 7 -12.95 47.20 -29.07
N VAL A 8 -13.64 47.16 -27.93
CA VAL A 8 -14.42 45.97 -27.50
C VAL A 8 -15.83 46.42 -27.17
N PHE A 9 -16.80 45.80 -27.84
CA PHE A 9 -18.23 46.06 -27.74
C PHE A 9 -18.79 45.63 -26.37
N LEU A 10 -19.53 46.54 -25.72
CA LEU A 10 -20.53 46.16 -24.71
C LEU A 10 -21.79 45.67 -25.43
N TYR A 11 -22.24 44.46 -25.11
CA TYR A 11 -23.63 44.05 -25.27
C TYR A 11 -24.22 43.77 -23.88
N PHE A 12 -25.16 44.63 -23.48
CA PHE A 12 -26.08 44.35 -22.38
C PHE A 12 -27.11 43.33 -22.87
N PHE A 13 -27.14 42.14 -22.26
CA PHE A 13 -28.33 41.31 -22.21
C PHE A 13 -28.77 41.18 -20.75
N LEU A 14 -29.91 41.80 -20.46
CA LEU A 14 -30.75 41.50 -19.31
C LEU A 14 -31.42 40.15 -19.57
N SER A 15 -30.94 39.09 -18.92
CA SER A 15 -31.72 37.88 -18.68
C SER A 15 -31.71 37.60 -17.18
N GLY A 16 -32.89 37.73 -16.58
CA GLY A 16 -33.17 37.19 -15.25
C GLY A 16 -33.09 35.68 -15.32
N GLY A 17 -31.92 35.13 -14.98
CA GLY A 17 -31.74 33.76 -14.54
C GLY A 17 -31.27 33.84 -13.10
N GLY A 18 -32.08 33.35 -12.15
CA GLY A 18 -31.64 33.23 -10.77
C GLY A 18 -30.35 32.43 -10.74
N CYS A 19 -29.32 32.97 -10.08
CA CYS A 19 -28.24 32.15 -9.56
C CYS A 19 -28.87 31.11 -8.64
N GLY A 20 -29.11 29.91 -9.16
CA GLY A 20 -29.20 28.73 -8.32
C GLY A 20 -27.83 28.57 -7.69
N GLY A 21 -27.63 29.15 -6.51
CA GLY A 21 -26.54 28.75 -5.64
C GLY A 21 -26.65 27.24 -5.50
N VAL A 22 -25.57 26.52 -5.82
CA VAL A 22 -25.47 25.10 -5.47
C VAL A 22 -25.82 25.03 -3.99
N ALA A 23 -26.92 24.35 -3.66
CA ALA A 23 -27.35 24.28 -2.27
C ALA A 23 -26.19 23.64 -1.49
N ALA A 24 -25.55 24.42 -0.63
CA ALA A 24 -24.50 23.91 0.23
C ALA A 24 -25.07 22.73 1.00
N CYS A 25 -24.37 21.60 0.96
CA CYS A 25 -24.57 20.51 1.90
C CYS A 25 -24.59 21.08 3.34
N SER A 26 -25.36 20.47 4.23
CA SER A 26 -25.49 20.92 5.62
C SER A 26 -25.87 19.73 6.50
N ASN A 27 -25.74 19.89 7.82
CA ASN A 27 -26.06 18.86 8.82
C ASN A 27 -25.26 17.55 8.65
N GLY A 28 -23.93 17.67 8.52
CA GLY A 28 -23.01 16.53 8.51
C GLY A 28 -22.96 15.74 7.20
N GLN A 29 -23.48 16.30 6.11
CA GLN A 29 -23.49 15.64 4.80
C GLN A 29 -22.35 16.11 3.89
N CYS A 30 -21.68 17.22 4.23
CA CYS A 30 -20.62 17.75 3.37
C CYS A 30 -19.40 16.84 3.33
N GLN A 31 -19.02 16.49 2.10
CA GLN A 31 -17.83 15.72 1.79
C GLN A 31 -16.60 16.63 1.67
N VAL A 32 -15.42 16.01 1.58
CA VAL A 32 -14.17 16.74 1.39
C VAL A 32 -14.24 17.67 0.17
N SER A 33 -13.69 18.87 0.32
CA SER A 33 -13.72 19.98 -0.65
C SER A 33 -15.08 20.67 -0.87
N GLU A 34 -16.18 20.17 -0.30
CA GLU A 34 -17.48 20.86 -0.40
C GLU A 34 -17.57 22.06 0.53
N ALA A 35 -18.26 23.11 0.08
CA ALA A 35 -18.42 24.35 0.84
C ALA A 35 -19.18 24.13 2.15
N CYS A 36 -18.74 24.80 3.22
CA CYS A 36 -19.33 24.71 4.55
C CYS A 36 -19.41 26.09 5.21
N SER A 37 -20.30 26.26 6.19
CA SER A 37 -20.40 27.49 6.99
C SER A 37 -20.03 27.28 8.46
N ALA A 38 -20.14 26.04 8.95
CA ALA A 38 -19.75 25.64 10.30
C ALA A 38 -19.28 24.17 10.31
N ASN A 39 -18.52 23.78 11.34
CA ASN A 39 -18.00 22.41 11.47
C ASN A 39 -19.08 21.32 11.40
N ARG A 40 -20.27 21.61 11.93
CA ARG A 40 -21.42 20.69 11.92
C ARG A 40 -21.97 20.39 10.51
N ASP A 41 -21.55 21.14 9.50
CA ASP A 41 -21.97 20.90 8.12
C ASP A 41 -21.17 19.74 7.51
N CYS A 42 -19.94 19.53 7.98
CA CYS A 42 -19.01 18.50 7.53
C CYS A 42 -19.32 17.15 8.16
N GLY A 43 -19.18 16.08 7.37
CA GLY A 43 -19.30 14.70 7.86
C GLY A 43 -18.22 14.32 8.87
N ASP A 44 -18.38 13.16 9.50
CA ASP A 44 -17.42 12.66 10.49
C ASP A 44 -16.01 12.57 9.90
N GLY A 45 -15.03 13.02 10.66
CA GLY A 45 -13.63 13.08 10.21
C GLY A 45 -13.26 14.31 9.37
N PHE A 46 -14.23 15.17 9.07
CA PHE A 46 -14.01 16.43 8.35
C PHE A 46 -14.24 17.66 9.23
N TYR A 47 -13.58 18.76 8.91
CA TYR A 47 -13.69 20.02 9.63
C TYR A 47 -13.84 21.18 8.65
N CYS A 48 -14.66 22.17 9.02
CA CYS A 48 -14.92 23.32 8.18
C CYS A 48 -13.81 24.35 8.35
N PHE A 49 -12.89 24.40 7.38
CA PHE A 49 -11.75 25.32 7.41
C PHE A 49 -11.88 26.43 6.38
N SER A 50 -11.26 27.56 6.69
CA SER A 50 -10.98 28.66 5.77
C SER A 50 -9.49 28.72 5.49
N CYS A 51 -9.12 28.75 4.21
CA CYS A 51 -7.75 28.87 3.73
C CYS A 51 -7.69 29.87 2.57
N PRO A 52 -7.65 31.18 2.87
CA PRO A 52 -7.80 32.24 1.88
C PRO A 52 -6.74 32.25 0.76
N VAL A 53 -5.57 31.65 1.01
CA VAL A 53 -4.47 31.58 0.02
C VAL A 53 -4.72 30.44 -0.98
N GLY A 54 -5.37 29.35 -0.55
CA GLY A 54 -5.67 28.19 -1.41
C GLY A 54 -7.03 28.27 -2.11
N TYR A 55 -8.06 28.75 -1.40
CA TYR A 55 -9.42 28.81 -1.94
C TYR A 55 -10.27 29.91 -1.29
N VAL A 56 -11.34 30.31 -2.00
CA VAL A 56 -12.28 31.32 -1.52
C VAL A 56 -13.36 30.67 -0.64
N GLY A 57 -13.56 31.23 0.55
CA GLY A 57 -14.60 30.78 1.48
C GLY A 57 -14.13 29.66 2.41
N SER A 58 -15.07 28.84 2.89
CA SER A 58 -14.78 27.71 3.78
C SER A 58 -15.27 26.42 3.16
N ARG A 59 -14.49 25.34 3.34
CA ARG A 59 -14.83 23.99 2.86
C ARG A 59 -14.45 22.93 3.88
N CYS A 60 -15.08 21.77 3.74
CA CYS A 60 -14.75 20.61 4.54
C CYS A 60 -13.40 20.03 4.11
N VAL A 61 -12.48 19.91 5.04
CA VAL A 61 -11.17 19.27 4.83
C VAL A 61 -10.98 18.16 5.85
N ARG A 62 -10.10 17.22 5.54
CA ARG A 62 -9.84 16.08 6.40
C ARG A 62 -9.16 16.50 7.70
N SER A 63 -9.65 15.93 8.80
CA SER A 63 -9.24 16.29 10.16
C SER A 63 -8.93 15.09 11.05
N THR A 64 -9.06 13.87 10.52
CA THR A 64 -8.77 12.62 11.21
C THR A 64 -7.96 11.66 10.35
N TYR A 65 -7.07 10.93 11.00
CA TYR A 65 -6.25 9.88 10.40
C TYR A 65 -7.00 8.57 10.13
N THR A 66 -6.42 7.75 9.26
CA THR A 66 -6.72 6.32 9.18
C THR A 66 -5.87 5.57 10.20
N ASP A 67 -6.51 4.84 11.10
CA ASP A 67 -5.78 3.96 12.02
C ASP A 67 -5.29 2.72 11.29
N GLN A 68 -4.06 2.76 10.79
CA GLN A 68 -3.45 1.69 10.01
C GLN A 68 -3.31 0.38 10.81
N PHE A 69 -3.20 0.45 12.14
CA PHE A 69 -3.11 -0.73 13.00
C PHE A 69 -4.44 -1.45 13.13
N LYS A 70 -5.55 -0.69 13.18
CA LYS A 70 -6.91 -1.26 13.14
C LYS A 70 -7.32 -1.69 11.74
N LEU A 71 -6.91 -0.92 10.74
CA LEU A 71 -7.27 -1.12 9.35
C LEU A 71 -6.68 -2.42 8.79
N LEU A 72 -5.40 -2.71 9.11
CA LEU A 72 -4.69 -3.88 8.61
C LEU A 72 -4.30 -4.83 9.75
N ASN A 73 -3.24 -4.48 10.48
CA ASN A 73 -2.79 -5.07 11.73
C ASN A 73 -1.50 -4.35 12.16
N ASN A 74 -0.98 -4.68 13.33
CA ASN A 74 0.27 -4.17 13.87
C ASN A 74 1.42 -5.21 13.79
N SER A 75 1.37 -6.15 12.84
CA SER A 75 2.28 -7.31 12.80
C SER A 75 3.59 -7.06 12.05
N LEU A 76 3.77 -5.89 11.43
CA LEU A 76 5.02 -5.51 10.76
C LEU A 76 5.98 -4.76 11.70
N PRO A 77 7.29 -4.73 11.36
CA PRO A 77 8.28 -3.87 12.02
C PRO A 77 7.87 -2.39 12.05
N PHE A 78 8.22 -1.67 13.12
CA PHE A 78 7.91 -0.24 13.26
C PHE A 78 8.34 0.62 12.07
N ASN A 79 9.50 0.35 11.48
CA ASN A 79 10.00 1.05 10.28
C ASN A 79 9.29 0.66 8.96
N LYS A 80 8.20 -0.12 9.01
CA LYS A 80 7.29 -0.35 7.88
C LYS A 80 6.02 0.50 7.96
N TYR A 81 5.89 1.36 8.97
CA TYR A 81 4.77 2.29 9.07
C TYR A 81 5.26 3.72 8.88
N ALA A 82 4.33 4.57 8.45
CA ALA A 82 4.48 6.01 8.47
C ALA A 82 3.63 6.62 9.58
N PHE A 83 4.13 7.73 10.12
CA PHE A 83 3.53 8.48 11.20
C PHE A 83 3.52 9.96 10.86
N LEU A 84 2.37 10.61 11.08
CA LEU A 84 2.27 12.05 11.01
C LEU A 84 3.00 12.66 12.22
N THR A 85 3.84 13.64 11.93
CA THR A 85 4.67 14.36 12.90
C THR A 85 4.28 15.84 12.92
N THR A 86 4.12 16.43 14.10
CA THR A 86 3.96 17.88 14.24
C THR A 86 5.27 18.54 14.64
N HIS A 87 5.67 19.56 13.88
CA HIS A 87 6.82 20.40 14.20
C HIS A 87 6.47 21.38 15.33
N ASN A 88 7.36 21.48 16.31
CA ASN A 88 7.15 22.25 17.54
C ASN A 88 5.75 22.07 18.12
N ALA A 89 5.41 20.81 18.45
CA ALA A 89 4.06 20.37 18.77
C ALA A 89 3.42 21.16 19.93
N PHE A 90 4.22 21.73 20.82
CA PHE A 90 3.78 22.53 21.96
C PHE A 90 3.48 24.00 21.60
N ALA A 91 3.83 24.44 20.40
CA ALA A 91 3.77 25.84 20.04
C ALA A 91 2.36 26.27 19.60
N ILE A 92 1.42 26.38 20.55
CA ILE A 92 -0.01 26.52 20.25
C ILE A 92 -0.43 27.99 20.07
N GLU A 93 -1.18 28.24 19.00
CA GLU A 93 -1.79 29.54 18.72
C GLU A 93 -2.82 29.93 19.79
N GLY A 94 -2.70 31.16 20.30
CA GLY A 94 -3.66 31.73 21.25
C GLY A 94 -3.60 31.17 22.67
N GLU A 95 -2.71 30.22 22.97
CA GLU A 95 -2.55 29.73 24.34
C GLU A 95 -2.06 30.88 25.26
N PRO A 96 -2.42 30.91 26.56
CA PRO A 96 -1.93 31.91 27.50
C PRO A 96 -0.41 31.83 27.76
N SER A 97 0.20 32.96 28.15
CA SER A 97 1.61 32.98 28.55
C SER A 97 1.79 32.46 29.99
N HIS A 98 2.66 31.47 30.16
CA HIS A 98 3.08 30.96 31.48
C HIS A 98 4.12 31.85 32.19
N THR A 99 4.72 32.81 31.50
CA THR A 99 5.72 33.73 32.07
C THR A 99 5.13 35.09 32.44
N GLY A 100 3.90 35.39 31.99
CA GLY A 100 3.29 36.71 32.08
C GLY A 100 3.79 37.71 31.03
N VAL A 101 4.76 37.31 30.19
CA VAL A 101 5.26 38.11 29.06
C VAL A 101 4.56 37.65 27.78
N PRO A 102 3.97 38.56 26.98
CA PRO A 102 3.40 38.21 25.69
C PRO A 102 4.44 37.57 24.75
N ARG A 103 4.07 36.48 24.08
CA ARG A 103 4.88 35.82 23.05
C ARG A 103 4.84 36.59 21.73
N LEU A 104 5.84 36.35 20.88
CA LEU A 104 5.84 36.86 19.50
C LEU A 104 4.69 36.21 18.70
N PRO A 105 4.05 36.90 17.75
CA PRO A 105 2.88 36.37 17.04
C PRO A 105 3.21 35.32 15.96
N PHE A 106 4.47 35.20 15.52
CA PHE A 106 4.88 34.31 14.41
C PHE A 106 5.72 33.11 14.86
N ILE A 107 5.57 32.69 16.12
CA ILE A 107 6.32 31.57 16.70
C ILE A 107 5.42 30.39 17.08
N THR A 108 4.18 30.38 16.63
CA THR A 108 3.22 29.28 16.84
C THR A 108 3.21 28.36 15.63
N ASN A 109 3.10 27.06 15.87
CA ASN A 109 3.16 26.03 14.84
C ASN A 109 1.86 25.24 14.72
N GLN A 110 1.04 25.19 15.78
CA GLN A 110 -0.16 24.35 15.82
C GLN A 110 -1.36 25.12 16.39
N GLU A 111 -2.59 24.69 16.04
CA GLU A 111 -3.85 25.23 16.58
C GLU A 111 -4.46 24.34 17.67
N ASP A 112 -4.07 23.08 17.72
CA ASP A 112 -4.57 22.07 18.66
C ASP A 112 -3.51 21.79 19.73
N ASN A 113 -3.91 21.61 20.98
CA ASN A 113 -2.99 21.14 22.02
C ASN A 113 -2.48 19.70 21.76
N VAL A 114 -1.51 19.24 22.55
CA VAL A 114 -0.86 17.94 22.32
C VAL A 114 -1.86 16.78 22.44
N THR A 115 -2.76 16.82 23.42
CA THR A 115 -3.83 15.82 23.56
C THR A 115 -4.70 15.75 22.30
N GLN A 116 -5.09 16.89 21.73
CA GLN A 116 -5.89 16.97 20.52
C GLN A 116 -5.10 16.47 19.31
N GLN A 117 -3.83 16.87 19.14
CA GLN A 117 -2.96 16.37 18.07
C GLN A 117 -2.88 14.83 18.07
N LEU A 118 -2.60 14.24 19.25
CA LEU A 118 -2.56 12.79 19.42
C LEU A 118 -3.92 12.14 19.14
N THR A 119 -5.01 12.74 19.61
CA THR A 119 -6.38 12.25 19.36
C THR A 119 -6.72 12.23 17.86
N ASN A 120 -6.23 13.21 17.10
CA ASN A 120 -6.53 13.34 15.67
C ASN A 120 -5.62 12.49 14.78
N GLY A 121 -4.59 11.83 15.33
CA GLY A 121 -3.76 10.86 14.62
C GLY A 121 -2.28 11.18 14.50
N VAL A 122 -1.82 12.29 15.09
CA VAL A 122 -0.38 12.55 15.22
C VAL A 122 0.23 11.48 16.11
N ARG A 123 1.38 10.92 15.72
CA ARG A 123 2.07 9.86 16.47
C ARG A 123 3.56 10.15 16.68
N ALA A 124 4.03 11.28 16.15
CA ALA A 124 5.35 11.80 16.45
C ALA A 124 5.28 13.31 16.76
N LEU A 125 6.05 13.76 17.75
CA LEU A 125 6.05 15.15 18.21
C LEU A 125 7.49 15.66 18.23
N MET A 126 7.75 16.78 17.57
CA MET A 126 9.02 17.50 17.71
C MET A 126 8.93 18.50 18.85
N LEU A 127 9.88 18.46 19.78
CA LEU A 127 9.89 19.26 20.99
C LEU A 127 11.26 19.91 21.21
N ASP A 128 11.28 21.23 21.27
CA ASP A 128 12.46 22.01 21.61
C ASP A 128 12.56 22.19 23.14
N MET A 129 13.52 21.51 23.78
CA MET A 129 13.64 21.45 25.24
C MET A 129 14.82 22.27 25.75
N TYR A 130 14.56 23.17 26.72
CA TYR A 130 15.54 24.10 27.28
C TYR A 130 15.58 24.07 28.80
N ASP A 131 16.75 24.40 29.37
CA ASP A 131 16.82 24.87 30.76
C ASP A 131 16.26 26.29 30.86
N PHE A 132 15.20 26.46 31.65
CA PHE A 132 14.60 27.77 31.87
C PHE A 132 13.90 27.85 33.23
N LYS A 133 14.00 29.00 33.91
CA LYS A 133 13.40 29.25 35.24
C LYS A 133 13.57 28.10 36.26
N GLY A 134 14.72 27.42 36.24
CA GLY A 134 15.04 26.33 37.17
C GLY A 134 14.40 24.97 36.85
N GLY A 135 13.80 24.80 35.67
CA GLY A 135 13.25 23.54 35.18
C GLY A 135 13.49 23.32 33.69
N ILE A 136 12.87 22.28 33.14
CA ILE A 136 12.88 22.00 31.70
C ILE A 136 11.61 22.58 31.08
N TRP A 137 11.79 23.41 30.05
CA TRP A 137 10.71 24.13 29.37
C TRP A 137 10.73 23.87 27.88
N LEU A 138 9.56 24.05 27.28
CA LEU A 138 9.37 24.04 25.84
C LEU A 138 9.41 25.48 25.33
N CYS A 139 10.33 25.77 24.42
CA CYS A 139 10.55 27.13 23.92
C CYS A 139 10.83 27.12 22.43
N HIS A 140 10.18 28.02 21.68
CA HIS A 140 10.49 28.23 20.26
C HIS A 140 11.47 29.39 20.14
N SER A 141 12.76 29.09 20.29
CA SER A 141 13.84 30.06 20.45
C SER A 141 15.03 29.77 19.55
N SER A 142 16.00 30.68 19.49
CA SER A 142 17.24 30.50 18.72
C SER A 142 18.47 30.70 19.60
N GLY A 143 19.62 30.18 19.14
CA GLY A 143 20.91 30.33 19.82
C GLY A 143 21.04 29.54 21.13
N GLY A 144 20.21 28.51 21.33
CA GLY A 144 20.28 27.62 22.49
C GLY A 144 19.90 28.26 23.82
N LYS A 145 19.14 29.35 23.79
CA LYS A 145 18.65 30.05 24.99
C LYS A 145 17.15 30.28 24.92
N CYS A 146 16.43 29.87 25.96
CA CYS A 146 15.02 30.22 26.14
C CYS A 146 14.86 31.61 26.79
N ASN A 147 13.87 32.37 26.35
CA ASN A 147 13.53 33.70 26.88
C ASN A 147 12.04 33.76 27.23
N ASP A 148 11.63 34.70 28.08
CA ASP A 148 10.23 34.79 28.52
C ASP A 148 9.22 34.95 27.36
N PHE A 149 9.63 35.60 26.25
CA PHE A 149 8.82 35.84 25.06
C PHE A 149 8.90 34.70 24.02
N THR A 150 9.71 33.68 24.26
CA THR A 150 9.80 32.44 23.45
C THR A 150 9.40 31.18 24.21
N ALA A 151 9.19 31.29 25.53
CA ALA A 151 8.73 30.20 26.39
C ALA A 151 7.22 29.98 26.24
N PHE A 152 6.83 28.74 25.97
CA PHE A 152 5.42 28.33 25.88
C PHE A 152 4.96 27.81 27.24
N GLU A 153 5.53 26.68 27.69
CA GLU A 153 5.16 26.05 28.95
C GLU A 153 6.30 25.18 29.55
N PRO A 154 6.22 24.81 30.85
CA PRO A 154 7.04 23.75 31.40
C PRO A 154 6.86 22.44 30.62
N ALA A 155 7.95 21.74 30.31
CA ALA A 155 7.88 20.48 29.57
C ALA A 155 7.06 19.39 30.29
N MET A 156 6.91 19.52 31.61
CA MET A 156 6.07 18.62 32.40
C MET A 156 4.62 18.59 31.92
N ASP A 157 4.07 19.71 31.44
CA ASP A 157 2.66 19.84 31.12
C ASP A 157 2.33 19.03 29.85
N THR A 158 3.01 19.30 28.73
CA THR A 158 3.00 18.44 27.52
C THR A 158 3.32 16.96 27.82
N LEU A 159 4.33 16.65 28.65
CA LEU A 159 4.67 15.26 28.96
C LEU A 159 3.57 14.54 29.75
N LYS A 160 2.80 15.26 30.58
CA LYS A 160 1.62 14.72 31.25
C LYS A 160 0.46 14.47 30.29
N GLU A 161 0.28 15.31 29.27
CA GLU A 161 -0.68 15.04 28.19
C GLU A 161 -0.33 13.73 27.44
N ILE A 162 0.95 13.54 27.11
CA ILE A 162 1.43 12.32 26.45
C ILE A 162 1.24 11.09 27.35
N GLU A 163 1.53 11.22 28.65
CA GLU A 163 1.35 10.12 29.62
C GLU A 163 -0.12 9.72 29.74
N ALA A 164 -1.01 10.71 29.86
CA ALA A 164 -2.44 10.50 29.92
C ALA A 164 -2.95 9.81 28.64
N PHE A 165 -2.50 10.26 27.46
CA PHE A 165 -2.84 9.64 26.17
C PHE A 165 -2.38 8.19 26.09
N LEU A 166 -1.11 7.89 26.40
CA LEU A 166 -0.58 6.53 26.37
C LEU A 166 -1.24 5.63 27.42
N SER A 167 -1.65 6.18 28.56
CA SER A 167 -2.40 5.45 29.59
C SER A 167 -3.82 5.12 29.14
N ALA A 168 -4.49 6.03 28.44
CA ALA A 168 -5.84 5.81 27.92
C ALA A 168 -5.86 4.90 26.67
N ASN A 169 -4.77 4.88 25.91
CA ASN A 169 -4.68 4.17 24.64
C ASN A 169 -3.55 3.12 24.67
N PRO A 170 -3.80 1.90 25.19
CA PRO A 170 -2.77 0.90 25.44
C PRO A 170 -2.13 0.31 24.18
N SER A 171 -2.79 0.45 23.02
CA SER A 171 -2.29 -0.05 21.73
C SER A 171 -1.49 0.97 20.94
N GLU A 172 -1.40 2.22 21.42
CA GLU A 172 -0.78 3.32 20.68
C GLU A 172 0.71 3.46 21.02
N ILE A 173 1.49 3.92 20.04
CA ILE A 173 2.90 4.24 20.15
C ILE A 173 3.10 5.73 19.86
N VAL A 174 3.91 6.41 20.67
CA VAL A 174 4.28 7.82 20.46
C VAL A 174 5.79 7.93 20.29
N THR A 175 6.22 8.76 19.35
CA THR A 175 7.64 9.10 19.14
C THR A 175 7.89 10.57 19.49
N LEU A 176 8.92 10.84 20.30
CA LEU A 176 9.37 12.19 20.61
C LEU A 176 10.72 12.43 19.94
N ILE A 177 10.84 13.55 19.23
CA ILE A 177 12.06 13.99 18.56
C ILE A 177 12.47 15.31 19.22
N LEU A 178 13.52 15.26 20.03
CA LEU A 178 13.91 16.37 20.89
C LEU A 178 15.02 17.20 20.24
N GLU A 179 14.73 18.47 19.98
CA GLU A 179 15.77 19.46 19.79
C GLU A 179 16.29 19.88 21.18
N ASP A 180 17.37 19.24 21.59
CA ASP A 180 17.83 19.24 22.98
C ASP A 180 18.85 20.35 23.28
N TYR A 181 18.40 21.35 24.04
CA TYR A 181 19.22 22.42 24.60
C TYR A 181 19.47 22.28 26.10
N VAL A 182 19.05 21.17 26.72
CA VAL A 182 19.17 20.93 28.16
C VAL A 182 20.61 20.61 28.56
N LYS A 183 21.20 21.50 29.35
CA LYS A 183 22.56 21.40 29.92
C LYS A 183 22.54 20.88 31.36
N THR A 184 21.43 21.02 32.09
CA THR A 184 21.28 20.45 33.43
C THR A 184 21.53 18.94 33.38
N PRO A 185 22.50 18.41 34.16
CA PRO A 185 22.77 16.96 34.20
C PRO A 185 21.52 16.17 34.59
N ASN A 186 21.16 15.16 33.80
CA ASN A 186 19.97 14.32 33.99
C ASN A 186 18.64 15.09 33.98
N GLY A 187 18.60 16.32 33.44
CA GLY A 187 17.38 17.13 33.39
C GLY A 187 16.26 16.46 32.61
N LEU A 188 16.59 15.86 31.46
CA LEU A 188 15.65 15.10 30.64
C LEU A 188 15.20 13.82 31.35
N THR A 189 16.15 13.02 31.84
CA THR A 189 15.83 11.79 32.59
C THR A 189 14.90 12.08 33.78
N LYS A 190 15.16 13.16 34.52
CA LYS A 190 14.32 13.57 35.65
C LYS A 190 12.91 13.93 35.22
N VAL A 191 12.73 14.75 34.17
CA VAL A 191 11.38 15.18 33.74
C VAL A 191 10.58 14.01 33.14
N PHE A 192 11.22 13.08 32.43
CA PHE A 192 10.56 11.85 31.96
C PHE A 192 10.16 10.90 33.10
N ASN A 193 10.99 10.80 34.14
CA ASN A 193 10.66 10.01 35.32
C ASN A 193 9.49 10.62 36.09
N ASP A 194 9.53 11.93 36.35
CA ASP A 194 8.52 12.65 37.12
C ASP A 194 7.17 12.73 36.37
N SER A 195 7.19 12.78 35.03
CA SER A 195 5.97 12.69 34.21
C SER A 195 5.34 11.29 34.26
N GLY A 196 6.10 10.25 34.58
CA GLY A 196 5.63 8.86 34.63
C GLY A 196 5.76 8.11 33.30
N LEU A 197 6.44 8.69 32.31
CA LEU A 197 6.59 8.14 30.96
C LEU A 197 7.60 6.99 30.86
N MET A 198 8.51 6.85 31.83
CA MET A 198 9.55 5.82 31.82
C MET A 198 8.99 4.39 31.74
N LYS A 199 7.76 4.15 32.21
CA LYS A 199 7.09 2.84 32.08
C LYS A 199 6.75 2.45 30.64
N TYR A 200 6.73 3.42 29.72
CA TYR A 200 6.47 3.23 28.29
C TYR A 200 7.75 3.19 27.44
N TRP A 201 8.91 3.45 28.03
CA TRP A 201 10.15 3.72 27.32
C TRP A 201 10.61 2.56 26.44
N PHE A 202 10.86 2.82 25.16
CA PHE A 202 11.48 1.84 24.27
C PHE A 202 13.01 1.83 24.47
N PRO A 203 13.60 0.69 24.87
CA PRO A 203 14.99 0.67 25.32
C PRO A 203 16.00 0.71 24.17
N LEU A 204 17.07 1.49 24.35
CA LEU A 204 18.12 1.72 23.35
C LEU A 204 18.75 0.42 22.81
N TYR A 205 18.99 -0.58 23.66
CA TYR A 205 19.61 -1.85 23.26
C TYR A 205 18.76 -2.69 22.29
N ARG A 206 17.46 -2.38 22.16
CA ARG A 206 16.55 -3.01 21.19
C ARG A 206 16.38 -2.19 19.91
N MET A 207 16.96 -0.99 19.83
CA MET A 207 16.90 -0.20 18.61
C MET A 207 17.84 -0.82 17.56
N PRO A 208 17.34 -1.12 16.35
CA PRO A 208 18.16 -1.74 15.31
C PRO A 208 19.24 -0.79 14.81
N GLN A 209 20.31 -1.37 14.28
CA GLN A 209 21.40 -0.65 13.65
C GLN A 209 21.58 -1.13 12.20
N ASN A 210 22.29 -0.36 11.38
CA ASN A 210 22.68 -0.75 10.03
C ASN A 210 21.50 -1.14 9.13
N GLY A 211 20.43 -0.35 9.17
CA GLY A 211 19.26 -0.50 8.30
C GLY A 211 18.35 -1.68 8.64
N GLN A 212 18.61 -2.39 9.75
CA GLN A 212 17.79 -3.52 10.16
C GLN A 212 16.38 -3.07 10.56
N ASP A 213 15.45 -4.01 10.46
CA ASP A 213 14.06 -3.82 10.86
C ASP A 213 13.95 -3.64 12.38
N TRP A 214 13.03 -2.77 12.78
CA TRP A 214 12.66 -2.55 14.17
C TRP A 214 11.83 -3.72 14.69
N PRO A 215 11.64 -3.87 16.02
CA PRO A 215 10.67 -4.83 16.52
C PRO A 215 9.28 -4.61 15.94
N LEU A 216 8.49 -5.67 15.95
CA LEU A 216 7.09 -5.60 15.53
C LEU A 216 6.34 -4.62 16.43
N VAL A 217 5.43 -3.84 15.84
CA VAL A 217 4.59 -2.91 16.61
C VAL A 217 3.78 -3.69 17.66
N SER A 218 3.28 -4.88 17.31
CA SER A 218 2.62 -5.80 18.25
C SER A 218 3.48 -6.15 19.47
N ASP A 219 4.78 -6.43 19.27
CA ASP A 219 5.71 -6.72 20.36
C ASP A 219 6.00 -5.47 21.20
N MET A 220 6.17 -4.31 20.57
CA MET A 220 6.36 -3.04 21.27
C MET A 220 5.18 -2.74 22.19
N VAL A 221 3.96 -2.92 21.68
CA VAL A 221 2.71 -2.76 22.44
C VAL A 221 2.61 -3.79 23.56
N ALA A 222 2.82 -5.08 23.28
CA ALA A 222 2.71 -6.16 24.25
C ALA A 222 3.69 -6.03 25.42
N ASN A 223 4.88 -5.47 25.16
CA ASN A 223 5.90 -5.21 26.19
C ASN A 223 5.73 -3.83 26.86
N ASN A 224 4.67 -3.09 26.54
CA ASN A 224 4.46 -1.70 26.96
C ASN A 224 5.66 -0.77 26.65
N GLN A 225 6.39 -1.05 25.57
CA GLN A 225 7.51 -0.26 25.07
C GLN A 225 7.04 0.65 23.92
N ARG A 226 6.20 1.62 24.28
CA ARG A 226 5.36 2.41 23.38
C ARG A 226 5.76 3.88 23.25
N LEU A 227 6.89 4.27 23.84
CA LEU A 227 7.45 5.61 23.74
C LEU A 227 8.88 5.54 23.19
N LEU A 228 9.08 6.01 21.96
CA LEU A 228 10.42 6.21 21.40
C LEU A 228 10.84 7.66 21.65
N VAL A 229 12.07 7.88 22.11
CA VAL A 229 12.59 9.23 22.34
C VAL A 229 13.96 9.37 21.71
N PHE A 230 14.08 10.34 20.80
CA PHE A 230 15.32 10.71 20.14
C PHE A 230 15.77 12.09 20.61
N THR A 231 17.08 12.28 20.77
CA THR A 231 17.70 13.57 21.11
C THR A 231 18.71 13.98 20.04
N SER A 232 18.79 15.29 19.79
CA SER A 232 19.79 15.90 18.91
C SER A 232 21.20 15.96 19.52
N VAL A 233 21.39 15.59 20.80
CA VAL A 233 22.68 15.66 21.51
C VAL A 233 23.31 14.28 21.71
N ARG A 234 24.47 14.05 21.07
CA ARG A 234 25.15 12.74 21.06
C ARG A 234 25.48 12.20 22.46
N SER A 235 25.96 13.05 23.37
CA SER A 235 26.41 12.61 24.70
C SER A 235 25.28 12.03 25.56
N LYS A 236 24.02 12.40 25.28
CA LYS A 236 22.84 11.93 26.03
C LYS A 236 22.55 10.46 25.84
N GLN A 237 22.98 9.88 24.72
CA GLN A 237 22.85 8.44 24.49
C GLN A 237 23.66 7.64 25.51
N ASP A 238 24.89 8.05 25.77
CA ASP A 238 25.77 7.35 26.71
C ASP A 238 25.48 7.74 28.16
N SER A 239 25.16 9.01 28.42
CA SER A 239 24.96 9.51 29.79
C SER A 239 23.57 9.27 30.36
N GLU A 240 22.53 9.30 29.52
CA GLU A 240 21.12 9.25 29.93
C GLU A 240 20.34 8.11 29.25
N GLY A 241 20.93 7.41 28.27
CA GLY A 241 20.25 6.34 27.52
C GLY A 241 19.23 6.83 26.49
N ILE A 242 19.23 8.12 26.15
CA ILE A 242 18.30 8.71 25.17
C ILE A 242 18.90 8.59 23.76
N ALA A 243 18.17 7.99 22.83
CA ALA A 243 18.70 7.63 21.52
C ALA A 243 19.19 8.86 20.73
N TYR A 244 20.44 8.86 20.30
CA TYR A 244 20.96 9.93 19.44
C TYR A 244 20.35 9.81 18.05
N GLN A 245 19.53 10.78 17.65
CA GLN A 245 18.68 10.74 16.47
C GLN A 245 19.43 10.28 15.20
N TRP A 246 20.58 10.89 14.93
CA TRP A 246 21.38 10.68 13.73
C TRP A 246 21.99 9.27 13.63
N ASN A 247 21.91 8.45 14.69
CA ASN A 247 22.26 7.04 14.60
C ASN A 247 21.19 6.19 13.90
N PHE A 248 19.93 6.64 13.89
CA PHE A 248 18.78 5.80 13.54
C PHE A 248 17.96 6.30 12.35
N MET A 249 17.95 7.61 12.08
CA MET A 249 17.19 8.20 10.99
C MET A 249 18.01 9.13 10.09
N ILE A 250 17.61 9.20 8.82
CA ILE A 250 17.98 10.27 7.90
C ILE A 250 16.87 11.31 7.84
N GLU A 251 17.25 12.57 7.61
CA GLU A 251 16.35 13.72 7.62
C GLU A 251 16.69 14.71 6.49
N ASN A 252 15.67 15.15 5.75
CA ASN A 252 15.86 16.25 4.80
C ASN A 252 15.97 17.59 5.53
N GLN A 253 16.56 18.56 4.86
CA GLN A 253 16.66 19.94 5.32
C GLN A 253 15.26 20.48 5.65
N TYR A 254 15.12 21.17 6.78
CA TYR A 254 13.89 21.84 7.18
C TYR A 254 13.79 23.26 6.60
N GLY A 255 12.60 23.87 6.73
CA GLY A 255 12.36 25.25 6.35
C GLY A 255 12.36 25.46 4.83
N ASN A 256 12.44 26.73 4.40
CA ASN A 256 12.36 27.10 2.99
C ASN A 256 13.50 26.48 2.14
N SER A 257 14.64 26.14 2.75
CA SER A 257 15.74 25.47 2.07
C SER A 257 15.47 23.99 1.78
N GLY A 258 14.55 23.38 2.54
CA GLY A 258 14.04 22.01 2.39
C GLY A 258 12.87 21.87 1.44
N MET A 259 12.04 22.90 1.32
CA MET A 259 10.83 22.90 0.48
C MET A 259 11.13 23.26 -0.98
N LYS A 260 12.15 22.64 -1.59
CA LYS A 260 12.55 22.91 -2.98
C LYS A 260 11.97 21.86 -3.92
N ALA A 261 11.05 22.26 -4.80
CA ALA A 261 10.46 21.35 -5.78
C ALA A 261 11.53 20.53 -6.53
N GLY A 262 11.37 19.20 -6.56
CA GLY A 262 12.30 18.28 -7.22
C GLY A 262 13.65 18.08 -6.51
N SER A 263 13.86 18.65 -5.31
CA SER A 263 15.09 18.46 -4.53
C SER A 263 14.79 18.17 -3.06
N CYS A 264 15.33 17.05 -2.56
CA CYS A 264 15.26 16.68 -1.14
C CYS A 264 16.67 16.68 -0.53
N PRO A 265 17.25 17.86 -0.24
CA PRO A 265 18.59 17.95 0.35
C PRO A 265 18.58 17.41 1.78
N ASN A 266 19.61 16.68 2.20
CA ASN A 266 19.75 16.27 3.60
C ASN A 266 20.09 17.47 4.50
N ARG A 267 19.70 17.38 5.77
CA ARG A 267 20.15 18.31 6.80
C ARG A 267 21.64 18.09 7.10
N ALA A 268 22.35 19.12 7.58
CA ALA A 268 23.81 19.08 7.78
C ALA A 268 24.28 18.00 8.78
N GLU A 269 23.50 17.75 9.83
CA GLU A 269 23.78 16.73 10.85
C GLU A 269 23.37 15.32 10.40
N SER A 270 22.51 15.21 9.38
CA SER A 270 22.04 13.95 8.83
C SER A 270 23.08 13.32 7.90
N SER A 271 23.12 11.99 7.87
CA SER A 271 23.68 11.25 6.74
C SER A 271 23.00 11.64 5.42
N PRO A 272 23.63 11.38 4.25
CA PRO A 272 23.00 11.51 2.94
C PRO A 272 21.65 10.77 2.87
N MET A 273 20.68 11.30 2.11
CA MET A 273 19.32 10.73 2.05
C MET A 273 19.31 9.28 1.54
N ASP A 274 20.28 8.86 0.74
CA ASP A 274 20.39 7.49 0.23
C ASP A 274 21.13 6.53 1.18
N ASP A 275 21.52 6.97 2.38
CA ASP A 275 22.19 6.13 3.39
C ASP A 275 21.24 5.05 3.93
N LYS A 276 21.46 3.81 3.47
CA LYS A 276 20.68 2.63 3.88
C LYS A 276 21.10 2.05 5.24
N SER A 277 22.13 2.59 5.88
CA SER A 277 22.49 2.20 7.25
C SER A 277 21.50 2.74 8.30
N LYS A 278 20.66 3.71 7.92
CA LYS A 278 19.55 4.23 8.74
C LYS A 278 18.24 3.64 8.23
N SER A 279 17.47 2.99 9.11
CA SER A 279 16.21 2.35 8.74
C SER A 279 15.01 3.28 8.79
N LEU A 280 15.12 4.42 9.49
CA LEU A 280 14.06 5.42 9.60
C LEU A 280 14.34 6.61 8.68
N ILE A 281 13.28 7.18 8.13
CA ILE A 281 13.33 8.34 7.26
C ILE A 281 12.35 9.39 7.76
N LEU A 282 12.83 10.61 7.98
CA LEU A 282 12.02 11.77 8.34
C LEU A 282 12.04 12.80 7.21
N VAL A 283 10.86 13.25 6.80
CA VAL A 283 10.67 14.33 5.83
C VAL A 283 10.03 15.54 6.54
N ASN A 284 10.78 16.61 6.67
CA ASN A 284 10.33 17.95 7.01
C ASN A 284 9.70 18.63 5.79
N TYR A 285 8.50 19.16 5.96
CA TYR A 285 7.85 20.00 4.97
C TYR A 285 7.05 21.13 5.63
N PHE A 286 7.77 22.18 6.01
CA PHE A 286 7.22 23.38 6.62
C PHE A 286 8.17 24.55 6.39
N GLN A 287 7.63 25.77 6.41
CA GLN A 287 8.40 26.98 6.14
C GLN A 287 9.29 27.39 7.32
N SER A 288 10.30 28.20 7.06
CA SER A 288 11.17 28.73 8.12
C SER A 288 10.43 29.66 9.10
N ILE A 289 9.34 30.26 8.66
CA ILE A 289 8.41 31.01 9.49
C ILE A 289 7.07 30.27 9.42
N PRO A 290 6.49 29.83 10.55
CA PRO A 290 5.28 29.01 10.55
C PRO A 290 4.05 29.86 10.21
N LEU A 291 3.78 30.03 8.92
CA LEU A 291 2.66 30.83 8.42
C LEU A 291 1.38 30.00 8.32
N LYS A 292 0.46 30.26 9.26
CA LYS A 292 -0.90 29.69 9.38
C LYS A 292 -1.66 29.61 8.04
N GLU A 293 -1.55 30.64 7.20
CA GLU A 293 -2.24 30.73 5.92
C GLU A 293 -1.58 29.90 4.82
N MET A 294 -0.25 29.79 4.84
CA MET A 294 0.49 29.06 3.82
C MET A 294 0.44 27.54 4.03
N ALA A 295 0.33 27.10 5.29
CA ALA A 295 0.16 25.69 5.63
C ALA A 295 -1.00 25.01 4.87
N CYS A 296 -2.00 25.79 4.44
CA CYS A 296 -3.08 25.29 3.60
C CYS A 296 -2.59 24.73 2.26
N ILE A 297 -1.66 25.41 1.58
CA ILE A 297 -1.10 24.94 0.31
C ILE A 297 0.01 23.93 0.60
N ASP A 298 0.88 24.25 1.57
CA ASP A 298 2.04 23.43 1.91
C ASP A 298 1.61 21.99 2.27
N ASN A 299 0.56 21.81 3.08
CA ASN A 299 0.10 20.48 3.51
C ASN A 299 -0.78 19.74 2.47
N SER A 300 -0.86 20.23 1.23
CA SER A 300 -1.74 19.69 0.18
C SER A 300 -0.95 18.96 -0.91
N GLN A 301 -1.14 19.29 -2.19
CA GLN A 301 -0.44 18.61 -3.29
C GLN A 301 1.08 18.78 -3.19
N ASP A 302 1.53 19.96 -2.78
CA ASP A 302 2.94 20.30 -2.61
C ASP A 302 3.68 19.34 -1.63
N LEU A 303 3.01 18.92 -0.56
CA LEU A 303 3.51 17.90 0.36
C LEU A 303 3.66 16.53 -0.31
N LEU A 304 2.64 16.08 -1.06
CA LEU A 304 2.69 14.80 -1.78
C LEU A 304 3.83 14.78 -2.79
N ASP A 305 3.99 15.86 -3.56
CA ASP A 305 5.06 16.02 -4.54
C ASP A 305 6.45 15.96 -3.88
N MET A 306 6.60 16.57 -2.69
CA MET A 306 7.84 16.47 -1.92
C MET A 306 8.08 15.05 -1.40
N LEU A 307 7.05 14.33 -0.95
CA LEU A 307 7.21 12.95 -0.51
C LEU A 307 7.69 12.05 -1.66
N HIS A 308 7.17 12.21 -2.88
CA HIS A 308 7.69 11.54 -4.07
C HIS A 308 9.13 11.95 -4.40
N THR A 309 9.44 13.25 -4.30
CA THR A 309 10.79 13.77 -4.51
C THR A 309 11.79 13.14 -3.53
N CYS A 310 11.44 13.10 -2.23
CA CYS A 310 12.26 12.49 -1.19
C CYS A 310 12.34 10.97 -1.32
N GLN A 311 11.29 10.29 -1.81
CA GLN A 311 11.35 8.86 -2.10
C GLN A 311 12.43 8.52 -3.13
N SER A 312 12.55 9.35 -4.17
CA SER A 312 13.61 9.20 -5.17
C SER A 312 14.99 9.45 -4.57
N ALA A 313 15.14 10.51 -3.76
CA ALA A 313 16.39 10.87 -3.11
C ALA A 313 16.86 9.85 -2.05
N THR A 314 15.95 9.06 -1.49
CA THR A 314 16.25 8.07 -0.44
C THR A 314 16.53 6.66 -0.95
N GLY A 315 16.73 6.54 -2.27
CA GLY A 315 17.00 5.26 -2.92
C GLY A 315 15.76 4.37 -2.98
N ASN A 316 14.62 4.97 -3.31
CA ASN A 316 13.29 4.37 -3.45
C ASN A 316 12.67 3.88 -2.12
N ARG A 317 12.93 4.57 -1.02
CA ARG A 317 12.36 4.25 0.30
C ARG A 317 11.33 5.30 0.68
N TRP A 318 10.19 4.88 1.19
CA TRP A 318 9.15 5.80 1.65
C TRP A 318 9.43 6.29 3.07
N ALA A 319 9.01 7.52 3.36
CA ALA A 319 9.23 8.17 4.65
C ALA A 319 8.47 7.46 5.78
N ASN A 320 9.09 7.35 6.96
CA ASN A 320 8.44 6.86 8.18
C ASN A 320 7.81 8.00 8.99
N PHE A 321 8.33 9.21 8.84
CA PHE A 321 7.85 10.40 9.54
C PHE A 321 7.69 11.53 8.53
N VAL A 322 6.54 12.20 8.57
CA VAL A 322 6.28 13.42 7.80
C VAL A 322 5.95 14.55 8.76
N ALA A 323 6.82 15.55 8.84
CA ALA A 323 6.73 16.66 9.78
C ALA A 323 6.19 17.93 9.12
N VAL A 324 5.13 18.48 9.70
CA VAL A 324 4.41 19.65 9.18
C VAL A 324 4.02 20.65 10.28
N ASP A 325 3.79 21.89 9.88
CA ASP A 325 3.11 22.91 10.70
C ASP A 325 1.60 22.92 10.40
N TYR A 326 0.78 23.29 11.38
CA TYR A 326 -0.68 23.41 11.27
C TYR A 326 -1.35 22.20 10.58
N TYR A 327 -1.06 20.98 11.07
CA TYR A 327 -1.32 19.71 10.38
C TYR A 327 -2.73 19.51 9.79
N LYS A 328 -3.78 20.14 10.33
CA LYS A 328 -5.16 20.07 9.79
C LYS A 328 -5.44 21.01 8.62
N ARG A 329 -4.67 22.09 8.48
CA ARG A 329 -4.86 23.08 7.41
C ARG A 329 -4.44 22.44 6.10
N SER A 330 -5.36 22.44 5.14
CA SER A 330 -5.12 21.89 3.81
C SER A 330 -6.20 22.34 2.81
N GLU A 331 -6.06 21.89 1.58
CA GLU A 331 -6.99 22.06 0.48
C GLU A 331 -7.93 20.86 0.28
N GLY A 332 -7.96 19.89 1.20
CA GLY A 332 -8.78 18.71 1.05
C GLY A 332 -8.33 17.58 1.96
N GLY A 333 -7.65 16.58 1.40
CA GLY A 333 -7.15 15.41 2.14
C GLY A 333 -5.96 15.71 3.07
N GLY A 334 -5.11 16.66 2.67
CA GLY A 334 -4.07 17.24 3.51
C GLY A 334 -2.99 16.28 4.00
N SER A 335 -2.41 16.59 5.17
CA SER A 335 -1.40 15.75 5.83
C SER A 335 -1.89 14.32 6.13
N PHE A 336 -3.20 14.13 6.33
CA PHE A 336 -3.80 12.81 6.52
C PHE A 336 -3.83 11.97 5.25
N GLN A 337 -4.08 12.59 4.09
CA GLN A 337 -3.93 11.92 2.80
C GLN A 337 -2.47 11.55 2.54
N ALA A 338 -1.53 12.47 2.84
CA ALA A 338 -0.11 12.17 2.75
C ALA A 338 0.29 10.97 3.63
N LEU A 339 -0.26 10.87 4.84
CA LEU A 339 -0.06 9.72 5.72
C LEU A 339 -0.63 8.41 5.13
N ASP A 340 -1.81 8.47 4.51
CA ASP A 340 -2.41 7.30 3.86
C ASP A 340 -1.61 6.84 2.64
N THR A 341 -1.07 7.77 1.84
CA THR A 341 -0.19 7.45 0.72
C THR A 341 1.11 6.80 1.18
N LEU A 342 1.75 7.35 2.22
CA LEU A 342 2.96 6.76 2.78
C LEU A 342 2.70 5.34 3.31
N ASN A 343 1.63 5.14 4.09
CA ASN A 343 1.29 3.82 4.60
C ASN A 343 0.82 2.86 3.50
N GLY A 344 0.10 3.32 2.47
CA GLY A 344 -0.26 2.52 1.30
C GLY A 344 0.97 1.95 0.61
N HIS A 345 1.97 2.80 0.37
CA HIS A 345 3.20 2.37 -0.27
C HIS A 345 4.07 1.47 0.62
N LEU A 346 4.18 1.79 1.91
CA LEU A 346 4.98 1.01 2.85
C LEU A 346 4.38 -0.37 3.16
N LEU A 347 3.04 -0.47 3.24
CA LEU A 347 2.35 -1.66 3.72
C LEU A 347 1.89 -2.59 2.58
N CYS A 348 1.52 -2.04 1.42
CA CYS A 348 1.04 -2.85 0.29
C CYS A 348 1.51 -2.38 -1.10
N GLY A 349 2.24 -1.27 -1.22
CA GLY A 349 2.73 -0.76 -2.50
C GLY A 349 1.66 -0.06 -3.36
N CYS A 350 0.59 0.43 -2.73
CA CYS A 350 -0.49 1.19 -3.34
C CYS A 350 -0.40 2.68 -2.98
N ASP A 351 -1.11 3.53 -3.71
CA ASP A 351 -1.09 4.99 -3.49
C ASP A 351 -1.95 5.44 -2.29
N ASP A 352 -2.68 4.50 -1.67
CA ASP A 352 -3.55 4.73 -0.51
C ASP A 352 -3.62 3.47 0.38
N VAL A 353 -3.60 3.66 1.70
CA VAL A 353 -3.64 2.57 2.69
C VAL A 353 -4.98 1.81 2.73
N HIS A 354 -6.10 2.44 2.36
CA HIS A 354 -7.41 1.79 2.29
C HIS A 354 -7.44 0.71 1.21
N ALA A 355 -6.65 0.85 0.14
CA ALA A 355 -6.48 -0.18 -0.88
C ALA A 355 -5.81 -1.45 -0.32
N CYS A 356 -5.09 -1.35 0.80
CA CYS A 356 -4.45 -2.51 1.43
C CYS A 356 -5.47 -3.47 2.10
N VAL A 357 -6.66 -2.99 2.51
CA VAL A 357 -7.65 -3.81 3.26
C VAL A 357 -8.36 -4.80 2.37
N VAL A 358 -8.64 -4.40 1.14
CA VAL A 358 -9.20 -5.30 0.11
C VAL A 358 -8.25 -6.49 -0.12
N SER A 359 -6.93 -6.25 0.01
CA SER A 359 -5.89 -7.30 0.00
C SER A 359 -5.88 -8.19 1.26
N LEU A 360 -6.26 -7.67 2.44
CA LEU A 360 -6.14 -8.37 3.73
C LEU A 360 -7.40 -9.13 4.17
N MET A 361 -8.61 -8.64 3.84
CA MET A 361 -9.87 -9.31 4.21
C MET A 361 -10.04 -10.68 3.53
N LEU A 362 -9.45 -10.90 2.35
CA LEU A 362 -9.40 -12.22 1.72
C LEU A 362 -8.40 -13.18 2.39
N LEU A 363 -7.42 -12.68 3.16
CA LEU A 363 -6.39 -13.51 3.81
C LEU A 363 -6.85 -14.10 5.16
N VAL A 364 -7.72 -13.42 5.90
CA VAL A 364 -8.07 -13.78 7.30
C VAL A 364 -8.99 -15.01 7.40
N GLN A 365 -9.66 -15.44 6.34
CA GLN A 365 -10.42 -16.69 6.37
C GLN A 365 -9.56 -17.96 6.31
N LEU A 366 -8.25 -17.87 6.03
CA LEU A 366 -7.43 -19.05 5.68
C LEU A 366 -6.03 -19.09 6.35
N ASN A 367 -5.97 -19.02 7.70
CA ASN A 367 -5.20 -19.92 8.61
C ASN A 367 -4.57 -19.30 9.87
N SER A 368 -4.63 -20.07 10.97
CA SER A 368 -3.71 -20.04 12.11
C SER A 368 -2.71 -21.21 12.02
N ALA A 369 -1.41 -20.96 11.82
CA ALA A 369 -0.25 -21.69 12.41
C ALA A 369 1.13 -21.37 11.76
N SER A 370 2.03 -20.81 12.59
CA SER A 370 3.51 -20.96 12.69
C SER A 370 4.47 -20.78 11.49
N LEU A 371 5.14 -19.60 11.47
CA LEU A 371 6.60 -19.29 11.55
C LEU A 371 7.65 -20.34 11.11
N LEU A 372 8.88 -20.06 10.64
CA LEU A 372 9.67 -18.92 10.10
C LEU A 372 11.13 -19.44 10.08
N GLU A 373 11.85 -19.50 8.95
CA GLU A 373 13.32 -19.74 8.82
C GLU A 373 13.63 -19.72 7.30
N THR A 374 14.64 -19.08 6.69
CA THR A 374 15.79 -18.26 7.07
C THR A 374 16.14 -17.36 5.86
N SER A 375 16.36 -16.06 6.09
CA SER A 375 16.79 -15.10 5.07
C SER A 375 18.32 -14.97 5.09
N ALA A 376 19.04 -15.65 4.19
CA ALA A 376 20.44 -15.29 3.87
C ALA A 376 21.01 -16.09 2.67
N ARG A 377 20.53 -15.81 1.46
CA ARG A 377 21.22 -15.97 0.15
C ARG A 377 20.17 -15.90 -0.94
N LEU A 378 19.98 -14.76 -1.58
CA LEU A 378 19.54 -14.64 -2.98
C LEU A 378 19.36 -13.15 -3.33
N MET A 379 20.48 -12.48 -3.61
CA MET A 379 20.47 -11.18 -4.29
C MET A 379 20.62 -11.37 -5.81
N LYS A 380 20.02 -12.43 -6.38
CA LYS A 380 20.24 -12.79 -7.79
C LYS A 380 19.03 -13.20 -8.63
N ASN A 381 17.84 -13.38 -8.07
CA ASN A 381 16.75 -13.98 -8.84
C ASN A 381 15.45 -13.17 -8.74
N VAL A 382 15.36 -12.11 -9.54
CA VAL A 382 14.17 -11.25 -9.69
C VAL A 382 13.12 -11.94 -10.59
N GLY A 383 12.95 -13.27 -10.48
CA GLY A 383 12.05 -14.05 -11.34
C GLY A 383 11.50 -15.37 -10.75
N LEU A 384 12.26 -16.13 -9.92
CA LEU A 384 11.73 -17.37 -9.27
C LEU A 384 10.75 -17.06 -8.14
N ASP A 385 11.15 -16.18 -7.22
CA ASP A 385 10.60 -16.17 -5.85
C ASP A 385 9.12 -15.73 -5.82
N PHE A 386 8.61 -15.26 -6.97
CA PHE A 386 7.23 -14.93 -7.23
C PHE A 386 6.35 -16.12 -7.65
N PHE A 387 6.89 -17.27 -8.04
CA PHE A 387 6.07 -18.46 -8.36
C PHE A 387 5.87 -19.37 -7.15
N ALA A 388 6.93 -19.53 -6.34
CA ALA A 388 6.98 -20.58 -5.33
C ALA A 388 6.21 -20.28 -4.02
N SER A 389 6.19 -19.01 -3.60
CA SER A 389 5.48 -18.61 -2.38
C SER A 389 3.96 -18.47 -2.54
N HIS A 390 3.40 -18.79 -3.72
CA HIS A 390 2.04 -18.37 -4.12
C HIS A 390 1.01 -19.50 -4.10
N VAL A 391 1.42 -20.75 -4.28
CA VAL A 391 0.58 -21.94 -4.06
C VAL A 391 0.59 -22.32 -2.57
N LYS A 392 1.71 -22.05 -1.89
CA LYS A 392 1.89 -22.09 -0.42
C LYS A 392 1.05 -21.06 0.36
N LYS A 393 0.13 -20.30 -0.26
CA LYS A 393 -0.64 -19.19 0.38
C LYS A 393 -2.07 -19.09 -0.17
N GLN A 394 -2.97 -18.57 0.66
CA GLN A 394 -4.44 -18.52 0.56
C GLN A 394 -5.14 -17.97 -0.72
N ASN A 395 -4.42 -17.59 -1.77
CA ASN A 395 -4.76 -16.39 -2.57
C ASN A 395 -5.69 -16.63 -3.77
N GLY A 396 -6.65 -17.55 -3.72
CA GLY A 396 -7.70 -17.71 -4.74
C GLY A 396 -7.28 -18.16 -6.15
N VAL A 397 -6.01 -18.08 -6.54
CA VAL A 397 -5.52 -18.56 -7.85
C VAL A 397 -5.61 -20.09 -7.93
N ARG A 398 -6.22 -20.60 -9.00
CA ARG A 398 -6.41 -22.05 -9.26
C ARG A 398 -5.95 -22.50 -10.66
N ALA A 399 -5.40 -21.58 -11.46
CA ALA A 399 -4.79 -21.89 -12.74
C ALA A 399 -3.40 -21.24 -12.82
N LEU A 400 -2.42 -21.96 -13.35
CA LEU A 400 -1.05 -21.47 -13.53
C LEU A 400 -0.60 -21.74 -14.97
N MET A 401 -0.04 -20.74 -15.62
CA MET A 401 0.63 -20.86 -16.92
C MET A 401 2.14 -20.97 -16.67
N LEU A 402 2.77 -22.01 -17.21
CA LEU A 402 4.18 -22.35 -16.95
C LEU A 402 4.91 -22.70 -18.23
N ASP A 403 6.01 -22.00 -18.48
CA ASP A 403 6.90 -22.30 -19.60
C ASP A 403 7.92 -23.35 -19.18
N THR A 404 7.97 -24.48 -19.88
CA THR A 404 8.81 -25.64 -19.49
C THR A 404 9.85 -25.98 -20.55
N TYR A 405 11.11 -26.11 -20.13
CA TYR A 405 12.25 -26.36 -21.03
C TYR A 405 13.17 -27.46 -20.50
N ASP A 406 13.83 -28.19 -21.39
CA ASP A 406 15.06 -28.92 -21.06
C ASP A 406 16.20 -27.90 -20.86
N PHE A 407 16.80 -27.89 -19.66
CA PHE A 407 17.92 -27.01 -19.33
C PHE A 407 18.78 -27.63 -18.22
N GLU A 408 20.11 -27.56 -18.37
CA GLU A 408 21.07 -28.13 -17.40
C GLU A 408 20.77 -29.60 -17.01
N ASP A 409 20.43 -30.43 -18.01
CA ASP A 409 20.06 -31.85 -17.84
C ASP A 409 18.83 -32.12 -16.93
N ASP A 410 17.99 -31.11 -16.71
CA ASP A 410 16.72 -31.19 -15.97
C ASP A 410 15.62 -30.38 -16.67
N ILE A 411 14.41 -30.36 -16.10
CA ILE A 411 13.29 -29.57 -16.60
C ILE A 411 13.15 -28.30 -15.76
N TRP A 412 13.23 -27.15 -16.44
CA TRP A 412 13.22 -25.84 -15.82
C TRP A 412 12.04 -25.00 -16.27
N LEU A 413 11.67 -24.05 -15.40
CA LEU A 413 10.79 -22.94 -15.73
C LEU A 413 11.63 -21.76 -16.23
N CYS A 414 11.37 -21.29 -17.45
CA CYS A 414 12.15 -20.23 -18.06
C CYS A 414 11.29 -19.32 -18.94
N HIS A 415 11.60 -18.03 -19.01
CA HIS A 415 11.25 -17.23 -20.19
C HIS A 415 12.27 -17.50 -21.30
N SER A 416 11.88 -17.49 -22.57
CA SER A 416 12.81 -17.81 -23.66
C SER A 416 12.96 -16.70 -24.69
N PHE A 417 14.09 -16.74 -25.38
CA PHE A 417 14.28 -16.02 -26.63
C PHE A 417 14.40 -17.03 -27.75
N LYS A 418 13.45 -17.03 -28.69
CA LYS A 418 13.37 -17.98 -29.82
C LYS A 418 13.25 -19.46 -29.37
N GLY A 419 12.54 -19.73 -28.28
CA GLY A 419 12.32 -21.10 -27.79
C GLY A 419 13.54 -21.75 -27.16
N MET A 420 14.51 -20.96 -26.68
CA MET A 420 15.68 -21.44 -25.95
C MET A 420 15.75 -20.82 -24.55
N CYS A 421 15.91 -21.66 -23.53
CA CYS A 421 16.19 -21.22 -22.15
C CYS A 421 17.68 -20.88 -21.98
N PHE A 422 17.98 -19.79 -21.31
CA PHE A 422 19.34 -19.32 -21.02
C PHE A 422 19.55 -19.20 -19.51
N PRO A 423 20.79 -19.23 -19.01
CA PRO A 423 21.07 -19.09 -17.57
C PRO A 423 20.45 -17.84 -16.92
N PHE A 424 20.28 -16.74 -17.67
CA PHE A 424 19.70 -15.49 -17.17
C PHE A 424 18.18 -15.41 -17.32
N THR A 425 17.56 -16.37 -18.02
CA THR A 425 16.11 -16.49 -18.17
C THR A 425 15.56 -17.74 -17.49
N ALA A 426 16.43 -18.62 -17.00
CA ALA A 426 16.11 -19.76 -16.17
C ALA A 426 15.76 -19.29 -14.77
N PHE A 427 14.57 -19.67 -14.33
CA PHE A 427 14.13 -19.37 -12.98
C PHE A 427 14.58 -20.54 -12.10
N GLY A 428 13.79 -21.59 -12.00
CA GLY A 428 14.14 -22.75 -11.18
C GLY A 428 13.64 -24.03 -11.81
N THR A 429 13.92 -25.15 -11.14
CA THR A 429 13.45 -26.45 -11.59
C THR A 429 11.93 -26.51 -11.56
N ALA A 430 11.33 -27.21 -12.53
CA ALA A 430 9.90 -27.48 -12.50
C ALA A 430 9.54 -28.35 -11.28
N LEU A 431 10.45 -29.23 -10.84
CA LEU A 431 10.25 -30.10 -9.68
C LEU A 431 9.95 -29.31 -8.40
N ASP A 432 10.67 -28.22 -8.16
CA ASP A 432 10.48 -27.40 -6.95
C ASP A 432 9.08 -26.78 -6.92
N THR A 433 8.66 -26.18 -8.03
CA THR A 433 7.32 -25.58 -8.15
C THR A 433 6.21 -26.64 -8.06
N LEU A 434 6.40 -27.80 -8.69
CA LEU A 434 5.42 -28.89 -8.66
C LEU A 434 5.26 -29.52 -7.27
N LYS A 435 6.34 -29.61 -6.47
CA LYS A 435 6.25 -30.07 -5.07
C LYS A 435 5.40 -29.15 -4.20
N GLU A 436 5.37 -27.87 -4.51
CA GLU A 436 4.55 -26.92 -3.76
C GLU A 436 3.08 -27.04 -4.12
N ILE A 437 2.78 -27.29 -5.40
CA ILE A 437 1.43 -27.64 -5.85
C ILE A 437 0.98 -28.96 -5.19
N GLU A 438 1.88 -29.93 -5.06
CA GLU A 438 1.58 -31.19 -4.35
C GLU A 438 1.24 -30.92 -2.90
N THR A 439 2.05 -30.11 -2.23
CA THR A 439 1.84 -29.72 -0.83
C THR A 439 0.49 -29.01 -0.67
N PHE A 440 0.14 -28.09 -1.56
CA PHE A 440 -1.14 -27.38 -1.53
C PHE A 440 -2.32 -28.33 -1.73
N LEU A 441 -2.28 -29.20 -2.74
CA LEU A 441 -3.34 -30.17 -2.98
C LEU A 441 -3.47 -31.17 -1.82
N ALA A 442 -2.35 -31.55 -1.18
CA ALA A 442 -2.36 -32.40 0.00
C ALA A 442 -3.02 -31.73 1.21
N LEU A 443 -2.76 -30.44 1.43
CA LEU A 443 -3.33 -29.67 2.54
C LEU A 443 -4.79 -29.25 2.30
N ASN A 444 -5.21 -29.13 1.03
CA ASN A 444 -6.53 -28.61 0.67
C ASN A 444 -7.30 -29.65 -0.15
N PRO A 445 -7.99 -30.63 0.48
CA PRO A 445 -8.59 -31.77 -0.21
C PRO A 445 -9.78 -31.41 -1.10
N SER A 446 -10.40 -30.25 -0.92
CA SER A 446 -11.50 -29.74 -1.74
C SER A 446 -11.05 -28.90 -2.94
N GLU A 447 -9.76 -28.59 -3.05
CA GLU A 447 -9.26 -27.66 -4.06
C GLU A 447 -8.86 -28.38 -5.35
N ILE A 448 -9.02 -27.69 -6.48
CA ILE A 448 -8.59 -28.12 -7.81
C ILE A 448 -7.55 -27.14 -8.35
N VAL A 449 -6.50 -27.64 -9.00
CA VAL A 449 -5.49 -26.83 -9.68
C VAL A 449 -5.45 -27.20 -11.16
N THR A 450 -5.35 -26.20 -12.02
CA THR A 450 -5.12 -26.35 -13.46
C THR A 450 -3.74 -25.82 -13.82
N LEU A 451 -2.95 -26.60 -14.56
CA LEU A 451 -1.68 -26.18 -15.11
C LEU A 451 -1.78 -26.12 -16.63
N ILE A 452 -1.29 -25.04 -17.22
CA ILE A 452 -1.24 -24.82 -18.66
C ILE A 452 0.24 -24.65 -19.02
N LEU A 453 0.80 -25.65 -19.69
CA LEU A 453 2.22 -25.73 -19.97
C LEU A 453 2.52 -25.22 -21.38
N GLU A 454 3.29 -24.14 -21.48
CA GLU A 454 3.97 -23.82 -22.72
C GLU A 454 5.21 -24.73 -22.82
N ASP A 455 5.07 -25.79 -23.61
CA ASP A 455 5.92 -26.97 -23.53
C ASP A 455 7.01 -27.01 -24.61
N TYR A 456 8.25 -26.90 -24.16
CA TYR A 456 9.45 -27.05 -24.98
C TYR A 456 10.31 -28.25 -24.59
N VAL A 457 9.81 -29.14 -23.71
CA VAL A 457 10.53 -30.32 -23.22
C VAL A 457 10.57 -31.41 -24.29
N LYS A 458 11.77 -31.74 -24.75
CA LYS A 458 12.07 -32.80 -25.72
C LYS A 458 12.57 -34.08 -25.07
N THR A 459 13.00 -34.05 -23.81
CA THR A 459 13.33 -35.27 -23.05
C THR A 459 12.14 -36.25 -23.04
N PRO A 460 12.31 -37.51 -23.49
CA PRO A 460 11.24 -38.49 -23.51
C PRO A 460 10.68 -38.77 -22.11
N ASN A 461 9.36 -38.66 -21.93
CA ASN A 461 8.68 -38.78 -20.63
C ASN A 461 9.13 -37.76 -19.58
N GLY A 462 9.77 -36.65 -20.00
CA GLY A 462 10.32 -35.66 -19.09
C GLY A 462 9.26 -35.12 -18.12
N LEU A 463 8.14 -34.61 -18.64
CA LEU A 463 7.08 -34.02 -17.82
C LEU A 463 6.44 -35.08 -16.91
N LYS A 464 6.06 -36.24 -17.45
CA LYS A 464 5.53 -37.36 -16.68
C LYS A 464 6.44 -37.75 -15.52
N ASN A 465 7.75 -37.79 -15.77
CA ASN A 465 8.73 -38.12 -14.74
C ASN A 465 8.81 -37.05 -13.66
N VAL A 466 8.87 -35.76 -14.00
CA VAL A 466 8.95 -34.70 -12.98
C VAL A 466 7.67 -34.59 -12.15
N PHE A 467 6.50 -34.78 -12.74
CA PHE A 467 5.24 -34.83 -11.99
C PHE A 467 5.13 -36.05 -11.08
N ASN A 468 5.60 -37.23 -11.53
CA ASN A 468 5.71 -38.42 -10.68
C ASN A 468 6.64 -38.16 -9.49
N GLN A 469 7.80 -37.54 -9.74
CA GLN A 469 8.78 -37.19 -8.70
C GLN A 469 8.23 -36.15 -7.71
N ALA A 470 7.43 -35.19 -8.19
CA ALA A 470 6.74 -34.22 -7.35
C ALA A 470 5.63 -34.85 -6.49
N GLY A 471 5.18 -36.06 -6.82
CA GLY A 471 4.07 -36.74 -6.13
C GLY A 471 2.67 -36.32 -6.61
N LEU A 472 2.57 -35.61 -7.74
CA LEU A 472 1.31 -35.06 -8.25
C LEU A 472 0.42 -36.06 -8.99
N SER A 473 0.98 -37.18 -9.44
CA SER A 473 0.25 -38.16 -10.27
C SER A 473 -0.98 -38.76 -9.60
N LYS A 474 -1.03 -38.78 -8.26
CA LYS A 474 -2.21 -39.21 -7.48
C LYS A 474 -3.39 -38.24 -7.58
N TYR A 475 -3.17 -37.00 -8.02
CA TYR A 475 -4.19 -35.98 -8.22
C TYR A 475 -4.63 -35.84 -9.68
N TRP A 476 -3.95 -36.52 -10.60
CA TRP A 476 -4.06 -36.29 -12.04
C TRP A 476 -5.46 -36.64 -12.59
N PHE A 477 -6.07 -35.70 -13.32
CA PHE A 477 -7.31 -35.95 -14.06
C PHE A 477 -7.00 -36.59 -15.42
N PRO A 478 -7.40 -37.86 -15.67
CA PRO A 478 -6.94 -38.60 -16.83
C PRO A 478 -7.60 -38.13 -18.13
N VAL A 479 -6.82 -38.03 -19.22
CA VAL A 479 -7.28 -37.65 -20.56
C VAL A 479 -8.44 -38.52 -21.04
N SER A 480 -8.46 -39.81 -20.70
CA SER A 480 -9.54 -40.73 -21.06
C SER A 480 -10.92 -40.33 -20.52
N ASN A 481 -10.95 -39.49 -19.48
CA ASN A 481 -12.18 -39.02 -18.84
C ASN A 481 -12.50 -37.56 -19.20
N MET A 482 -11.66 -36.90 -20.01
CA MET A 482 -11.92 -35.53 -20.45
C MET A 482 -13.01 -35.50 -21.51
N PRO A 483 -13.92 -34.51 -21.46
CA PRO A 483 -15.02 -34.40 -22.41
C PRO A 483 -14.50 -34.09 -23.82
N GLN A 484 -15.25 -34.51 -24.83
CA GLN A 484 -14.93 -34.28 -26.24
C GLN A 484 -16.02 -33.45 -26.91
N ASN A 485 -15.65 -32.69 -27.95
CA ASN A 485 -16.58 -31.96 -28.81
C ASN A 485 -17.54 -31.04 -28.04
N GLY A 486 -17.00 -30.28 -27.08
CA GLY A 486 -17.77 -29.28 -26.32
C GLY A 486 -18.70 -29.84 -25.25
N GLN A 487 -18.62 -31.14 -24.95
CA GLN A 487 -19.38 -31.74 -23.85
C GLN A 487 -18.99 -31.14 -22.50
N ASP A 488 -19.93 -31.21 -21.55
CA ASP A 488 -19.72 -30.74 -20.19
C ASP A 488 -18.64 -31.55 -19.47
N TRP A 489 -17.85 -30.85 -18.66
CA TRP A 489 -16.89 -31.48 -17.76
C TRP A 489 -17.60 -32.18 -16.60
N PRO A 490 -17.00 -33.23 -16.01
CA PRO A 490 -17.54 -33.81 -14.79
C PRO A 490 -17.71 -32.76 -13.69
N LEU A 491 -18.69 -32.96 -12.82
CA LEU A 491 -18.89 -32.10 -11.65
C LEU A 491 -17.58 -32.00 -10.84
N VAL A 492 -17.23 -30.78 -10.43
CA VAL A 492 -16.09 -30.50 -9.55
C VAL A 492 -16.14 -31.37 -8.28
N SER A 493 -17.34 -31.58 -7.71
CA SER A 493 -17.54 -32.49 -6.57
C SER A 493 -17.16 -33.94 -6.87
N ASN A 494 -17.43 -34.44 -8.09
CA ASN A 494 -17.03 -35.78 -8.51
C ASN A 494 -15.52 -35.89 -8.74
N MET A 495 -14.90 -34.83 -9.26
CA MET A 495 -13.45 -34.75 -9.42
C MET A 495 -12.75 -34.79 -8.05
N ILE A 496 -13.25 -34.00 -7.09
CA ILE A 496 -12.78 -33.98 -5.69
C ILE A 496 -12.96 -35.36 -5.04
N ALA A 497 -14.15 -35.96 -5.14
CA ALA A 497 -14.45 -37.25 -4.53
C ALA A 497 -13.56 -38.39 -5.04
N LYS A 498 -13.11 -38.31 -6.29
CA LYS A 498 -12.16 -39.26 -6.90
C LYS A 498 -10.70 -38.89 -6.69
N ASN A 499 -10.42 -37.80 -5.97
CA ASN A 499 -9.10 -37.18 -5.83
C ASN A 499 -8.43 -36.86 -7.19
N GLN A 500 -9.21 -36.57 -8.22
CA GLN A 500 -8.75 -36.17 -9.55
C GLN A 500 -8.79 -34.64 -9.67
N ARG A 501 -7.91 -33.97 -8.93
CA ARG A 501 -7.96 -32.52 -8.63
C ARG A 501 -6.86 -31.71 -9.33
N LEU A 502 -6.13 -32.32 -10.25
CA LEU A 502 -5.10 -31.66 -11.05
C LEU A 502 -5.41 -31.85 -12.53
N LEU A 503 -5.74 -30.77 -13.23
CA LEU A 503 -5.78 -30.74 -14.70
C LEU A 503 -4.44 -30.23 -15.22
N VAL A 504 -3.89 -30.89 -16.23
CA VAL A 504 -2.63 -30.47 -16.86
C VAL A 504 -2.84 -30.45 -18.37
N PHE A 505 -2.64 -29.28 -18.95
CA PHE A 505 -2.68 -29.03 -20.38
C PHE A 505 -1.27 -28.71 -20.90
N THR A 506 -0.99 -29.09 -22.14
CA THR A 506 0.29 -28.83 -22.82
C THR A 506 0.04 -28.28 -24.22
N SER A 507 0.93 -27.39 -24.65
CA SER A 507 0.96 -26.85 -26.01
C SER A 507 1.58 -27.82 -27.04
N ASP A 508 2.23 -28.91 -26.63
CA ASP A 508 2.81 -29.93 -27.54
C ASP A 508 1.87 -31.15 -27.69
N ARG A 509 1.35 -31.34 -28.91
CA ARG A 509 0.42 -32.43 -29.23
C ARG A 509 0.96 -33.82 -28.93
N SER A 510 2.28 -34.03 -29.07
CA SER A 510 2.91 -35.34 -28.92
C SER A 510 2.80 -35.88 -27.48
N LYS A 511 2.65 -35.01 -26.50
CA LYS A 511 2.58 -35.34 -25.07
C LYS A 511 1.29 -36.02 -24.66
N GLN A 512 0.21 -35.85 -25.42
CA GLN A 512 -1.04 -36.53 -25.13
C GLN A 512 -0.92 -38.05 -25.28
N GLU A 513 -0.24 -38.51 -26.34
CA GLU A 513 -0.02 -39.93 -26.56
C GLU A 513 1.16 -40.47 -25.74
N SER A 514 2.27 -39.72 -25.69
CA SER A 514 3.50 -40.19 -25.05
C SER A 514 3.45 -40.13 -23.52
N GLU A 515 2.85 -39.07 -22.96
CA GLU A 515 2.92 -38.77 -21.52
C GLU A 515 1.55 -38.75 -20.84
N GLY A 516 0.46 -38.72 -21.61
CA GLY A 516 -0.91 -38.66 -21.08
C GLY A 516 -1.32 -37.26 -20.62
N ILE A 517 -0.66 -36.21 -21.14
CA ILE A 517 -0.95 -34.80 -20.82
C ILE A 517 -1.89 -34.21 -21.88
N ALA A 518 -2.96 -33.54 -21.47
CA ALA A 518 -3.99 -33.11 -22.40
C ALA A 518 -3.48 -32.03 -23.37
N TYR A 519 -3.61 -32.25 -24.68
CA TYR A 519 -3.26 -31.23 -25.66
C TYR A 519 -4.28 -30.08 -25.61
N GLN A 520 -3.85 -28.88 -25.23
CA GLN A 520 -4.75 -27.79 -24.81
C GLN A 520 -5.78 -27.41 -25.89
N TRP A 521 -5.35 -27.38 -27.15
CA TRP A 521 -6.19 -27.00 -28.30
C TRP A 521 -7.31 -27.99 -28.64
N ASN A 522 -7.34 -29.16 -27.98
CA ASN A 522 -8.50 -30.06 -28.05
C ASN A 522 -9.67 -29.60 -27.17
N TYR A 523 -9.42 -28.78 -26.14
CA TYR A 523 -10.38 -28.52 -25.07
C TYR A 523 -10.73 -27.05 -24.86
N MET A 524 -9.82 -26.12 -25.19
CA MET A 524 -10.01 -24.69 -24.96
C MET A 524 -9.78 -23.82 -26.20
N VAL A 525 -10.49 -22.70 -26.25
CA VAL A 525 -10.19 -21.54 -27.11
C VAL A 525 -9.48 -20.46 -26.31
N GLU A 526 -8.61 -19.69 -26.97
CA GLU A 526 -7.72 -18.72 -26.32
C GLU A 526 -7.54 -17.47 -27.17
N ASN A 527 -7.63 -16.28 -26.57
CA ASN A 527 -7.37 -15.03 -27.28
C ASN A 527 -5.87 -14.75 -27.43
N GLN A 528 -5.54 -13.81 -28.32
CA GLN A 528 -4.20 -13.31 -28.52
C GLN A 528 -3.62 -12.79 -27.19
N TYR A 529 -2.35 -13.08 -26.93
CA TYR A 529 -1.61 -12.62 -25.75
C TYR A 529 -0.73 -11.41 -26.10
N GLY A 530 -0.14 -10.79 -25.07
CA GLY A 530 0.78 -9.68 -25.22
C GLY A 530 0.10 -8.39 -25.67
N ASP A 531 0.90 -7.48 -26.24
CA ASP A 531 0.41 -6.14 -26.62
C ASP A 531 -0.70 -6.20 -27.68
N ASP A 532 -0.65 -7.21 -28.56
CA ASP A 532 -1.69 -7.46 -29.57
C ASP A 532 -3.00 -8.00 -28.95
N GLY A 533 -2.90 -8.60 -27.76
CA GLY A 533 -4.00 -9.22 -27.02
C GLY A 533 -4.79 -8.28 -26.10
N ILE A 534 -4.17 -7.17 -25.68
CA ILE A 534 -4.77 -6.21 -24.74
C ILE A 534 -5.45 -5.02 -25.41
N GLN A 535 -5.62 -5.07 -26.73
CA GLN A 535 -6.19 -3.97 -27.52
C GLN A 535 -7.65 -3.70 -27.14
N LYS A 536 -7.94 -2.48 -26.66
CA LYS A 536 -9.29 -2.09 -26.21
C LYS A 536 -10.36 -2.35 -27.27
N GLY A 537 -11.40 -3.10 -26.89
CA GLY A 537 -12.54 -3.42 -27.75
C GLY A 537 -12.25 -4.47 -28.83
N SER A 538 -11.11 -5.16 -28.79
CA SER A 538 -10.78 -6.26 -29.69
C SER A 538 -10.36 -7.50 -28.90
N CYS A 539 -10.97 -8.64 -29.21
CA CYS A 539 -10.56 -9.94 -28.68
C CYS A 539 -10.47 -10.95 -29.84
N SER A 540 -9.27 -11.09 -30.39
CA SER A 540 -8.93 -12.01 -31.49
C SER A 540 -8.39 -13.33 -30.93
N ASN A 541 -8.57 -14.44 -31.65
CA ASN A 541 -7.92 -15.70 -31.28
C ASN A 541 -6.42 -15.65 -31.58
N ARG A 542 -5.61 -16.35 -30.80
CA ARG A 542 -4.21 -16.61 -31.17
C ARG A 542 -4.10 -17.65 -32.29
N GLY A 543 -2.96 -17.67 -32.98
CA GLY A 543 -2.77 -18.44 -34.22
C GLY A 543 -2.94 -19.95 -34.09
N GLU A 544 -2.59 -20.53 -32.95
CA GLU A 544 -2.72 -21.98 -32.68
C GLU A 544 -4.13 -22.36 -32.20
N SER A 545 -4.90 -21.38 -31.73
CA SER A 545 -6.26 -21.60 -31.25
C SER A 545 -7.28 -21.57 -32.39
N SER A 546 -8.35 -22.36 -32.26
CA SER A 546 -9.52 -22.22 -33.12
C SER A 546 -10.21 -20.87 -32.88
N ALA A 547 -11.15 -20.49 -33.75
CA ALA A 547 -11.97 -19.29 -33.53
C ALA A 547 -12.61 -19.31 -32.13
N LEU A 548 -12.67 -18.17 -31.44
CA LEU A 548 -13.14 -18.08 -30.05
C LEU A 548 -14.59 -18.57 -29.88
N ASN A 549 -15.41 -18.50 -30.92
CA ASN A 549 -16.79 -18.99 -30.94
C ASN A 549 -16.91 -20.48 -31.31
N ASP A 550 -15.80 -21.23 -31.45
CA ASP A 550 -15.82 -22.67 -31.69
C ASP A 550 -16.34 -23.40 -30.44
N ARG A 551 -17.55 -23.94 -30.56
CA ARG A 551 -18.24 -24.68 -29.50
C ARG A 551 -17.82 -26.14 -29.40
N SER A 552 -16.95 -26.64 -30.28
CA SER A 552 -16.31 -27.94 -30.12
C SER A 552 -15.29 -27.96 -28.98
N LYS A 553 -14.90 -26.77 -28.49
CA LYS A 553 -14.07 -26.56 -27.30
C LYS A 553 -14.95 -26.05 -26.17
N SER A 554 -14.97 -26.74 -25.03
CA SER A 554 -15.86 -26.37 -23.91
C SER A 554 -15.29 -25.27 -23.02
N LEU A 555 -13.97 -25.04 -23.04
CA LEU A 555 -13.30 -24.06 -22.18
C LEU A 555 -12.90 -22.80 -22.95
N VAL A 556 -12.95 -21.66 -22.27
CA VAL A 556 -12.50 -20.35 -22.77
C VAL A 556 -11.41 -19.81 -21.86
N LEU A 557 -10.26 -19.47 -22.41
CA LEU A 557 -9.16 -18.80 -21.72
C LEU A 557 -8.99 -17.38 -22.26
N VAL A 558 -8.84 -16.42 -21.36
CA VAL A 558 -8.54 -15.02 -21.71
C VAL A 558 -7.18 -14.62 -21.14
N ASN A 559 -6.25 -14.31 -22.03
CA ASN A 559 -5.00 -13.62 -21.76
C ASN A 559 -5.25 -12.10 -21.71
N TYR A 560 -4.80 -11.45 -20.64
CA TYR A 560 -4.79 -10.00 -20.52
C TYR A 560 -3.52 -9.54 -19.79
N PHE A 561 -2.43 -9.47 -20.55
CA PHE A 561 -1.12 -9.00 -20.09
C PHE A 561 -0.30 -8.51 -21.29
N ALA A 562 0.58 -7.53 -21.05
CA ALA A 562 1.47 -6.98 -22.05
C ALA A 562 2.59 -7.96 -22.44
N SER A 563 3.24 -7.75 -23.60
CA SER A 563 4.31 -8.65 -24.06
C SER A 563 5.51 -8.65 -23.10
N ASN A 564 5.77 -7.51 -22.46
CA ASN A 564 6.74 -7.36 -21.39
C ASN A 564 5.98 -7.07 -20.09
N PRO A 565 6.17 -7.85 -19.02
CA PRO A 565 5.44 -7.65 -17.77
C PRO A 565 5.68 -6.26 -17.15
N ASP A 566 4.65 -5.42 -17.12
CA ASP A 566 4.73 -4.06 -16.54
C ASP A 566 4.22 -4.02 -15.09
N ARG A 567 5.15 -3.86 -14.13
CA ARG A 567 4.84 -3.83 -12.68
C ARG A 567 4.21 -2.51 -12.22
N ILE A 568 4.24 -1.45 -13.04
CA ILE A 568 3.68 -0.15 -12.73
C ILE A 568 2.23 -0.12 -13.22
N ASP A 569 2.01 -0.50 -14.47
CA ASP A 569 0.69 -0.41 -15.11
C ASP A 569 -0.26 -1.55 -14.73
N ALA A 570 0.26 -2.64 -14.14
CA ALA A 570 -0.57 -3.75 -13.64
C ALA A 570 -1.71 -3.33 -12.69
N CYS A 571 -1.57 -2.21 -11.95
CA CYS A 571 -2.66 -1.70 -11.12
C CYS A 571 -3.85 -1.24 -11.98
N VAL A 572 -3.58 -0.52 -13.07
CA VAL A 572 -4.59 -0.04 -14.00
C VAL A 572 -5.14 -1.20 -14.82
N ASP A 573 -4.26 -2.04 -15.36
CA ASP A 573 -4.62 -3.14 -16.25
C ASP A 573 -5.52 -4.17 -15.58
N ASN A 574 -5.16 -4.62 -14.38
CA ASN A 574 -5.94 -5.65 -13.68
C ASN A 574 -7.27 -5.14 -13.10
N SER A 575 -7.62 -3.87 -13.31
CA SER A 575 -8.83 -3.24 -12.75
C SER A 575 -9.95 -3.17 -13.81
N ASN A 576 -10.48 -1.98 -14.09
CA ASN A 576 -11.60 -1.81 -15.03
C ASN A 576 -11.25 -2.26 -16.45
N ASN A 577 -9.98 -2.10 -16.87
CA ASN A 577 -9.56 -2.51 -18.22
C ASN A 577 -9.69 -4.02 -18.43
N LEU A 578 -9.36 -4.83 -17.41
CA LEU A 578 -9.55 -6.28 -17.44
C LEU A 578 -11.03 -6.65 -17.58
N ILE A 579 -11.92 -5.98 -16.82
CA ILE A 579 -13.36 -6.21 -16.90
C ILE A 579 -13.89 -5.88 -18.30
N ASP A 580 -13.50 -4.74 -18.86
CA ASP A 580 -13.83 -4.34 -20.24
C ASP A 580 -13.38 -5.39 -21.27
N MET A 581 -12.17 -5.94 -21.10
CA MET A 581 -11.68 -7.01 -21.96
C MET A 581 -12.51 -8.29 -21.82
N LEU A 582 -12.87 -8.68 -20.60
CA LEU A 582 -13.69 -9.87 -20.39
C LEU A 582 -15.06 -9.76 -21.06
N HIS A 583 -15.70 -8.57 -21.02
CA HIS A 583 -16.92 -8.29 -21.77
C HIS A 583 -16.70 -8.38 -23.29
N THR A 584 -15.60 -7.81 -23.78
CA THR A 584 -15.24 -7.87 -25.21
C THR A 584 -15.05 -9.33 -25.65
N CYS A 585 -14.31 -10.12 -24.88
CA CYS A 585 -14.06 -11.53 -25.17
C CYS A 585 -15.31 -12.41 -25.01
N TYR A 586 -16.26 -12.04 -24.14
CA TYR A 586 -17.55 -12.72 -24.04
C TYR A 586 -18.35 -12.65 -25.35
N GLU A 587 -18.35 -11.50 -26.02
CA GLU A 587 -19.01 -11.36 -27.33
C GLU A 587 -18.26 -12.20 -28.39
N SER A 588 -16.94 -12.07 -28.46
CA SER A 588 -16.09 -12.81 -29.42
C SER A 588 -16.16 -14.33 -29.25
N SER A 589 -16.36 -14.82 -28.02
CA SER A 589 -16.45 -16.25 -27.69
C SER A 589 -17.83 -16.87 -27.99
N GLY A 590 -18.72 -16.10 -28.64
CA GLY A 590 -20.06 -16.52 -28.97
C GLY A 590 -20.97 -16.55 -27.74
N ASN A 591 -20.88 -15.52 -26.89
CA ASN A 591 -21.62 -15.35 -25.64
C ASN A 591 -21.25 -16.42 -24.60
N ARG A 592 -19.95 -16.65 -24.40
CA ARG A 592 -19.43 -17.58 -23.38
C ARG A 592 -18.43 -16.89 -22.46
N TRP A 593 -18.72 -16.87 -21.17
CA TRP A 593 -17.79 -16.32 -20.19
C TRP A 593 -16.53 -17.15 -20.08
N ALA A 594 -15.41 -16.49 -19.81
CA ALA A 594 -14.11 -17.13 -19.63
C ALA A 594 -14.13 -18.10 -18.44
N ASN A 595 -13.50 -19.27 -18.62
CA ASN A 595 -13.22 -20.21 -17.53
C ASN A 595 -11.89 -19.90 -16.86
N PHE A 596 -10.95 -19.31 -17.61
CA PHE A 596 -9.64 -18.91 -17.13
C PHE A 596 -9.33 -17.49 -17.56
N VAL A 597 -8.74 -16.72 -16.65
CA VAL A 597 -8.18 -15.40 -16.93
C VAL A 597 -6.72 -15.41 -16.50
N VAL A 598 -5.83 -14.98 -17.40
CA VAL A 598 -4.39 -14.97 -17.20
C VAL A 598 -3.92 -13.53 -17.24
N VAL A 599 -3.23 -13.10 -16.20
CA VAL A 599 -2.75 -11.72 -16.01
C VAL A 599 -1.36 -11.72 -15.38
N ASP A 600 -0.61 -10.65 -15.62
CA ASP A 600 0.62 -10.36 -14.88
C ASP A 600 0.32 -9.64 -13.56
N TYR A 601 1.14 -9.90 -12.54
CA TYR A 601 1.04 -9.26 -11.22
C TYR A 601 -0.37 -9.25 -10.61
N TYR A 602 -1.09 -10.40 -10.66
CA TYR A 602 -2.52 -10.56 -10.30
C TYR A 602 -3.00 -9.92 -8.97
N LYS A 603 -2.08 -9.54 -8.07
CA LYS A 603 -2.35 -8.85 -6.80
C LYS A 603 -2.34 -7.32 -6.86
N ARG A 604 -1.78 -6.70 -7.90
CA ARG A 604 -1.88 -5.24 -8.10
C ARG A 604 -3.19 -4.94 -8.82
N SER A 605 -3.93 -3.97 -8.28
CA SER A 605 -5.14 -3.37 -8.85
C SER A 605 -5.39 -2.01 -8.18
N GLU A 606 -6.22 -1.16 -8.78
CA GLU A 606 -6.78 0.07 -8.21
C GLU A 606 -8.13 -0.21 -7.49
N GLY A 607 -8.56 -1.47 -7.46
CA GLY A 607 -9.83 -1.94 -6.90
C GLY A 607 -9.87 -3.46 -6.72
N GLY A 608 -10.98 -4.11 -7.05
CA GLY A 608 -11.18 -5.55 -6.84
C GLY A 608 -10.32 -6.48 -7.71
N GLY A 609 -9.75 -5.96 -8.80
CA GLY A 609 -8.64 -6.60 -9.52
C GLY A 609 -9.02 -7.88 -10.27
N ALA A 610 -8.03 -8.76 -10.46
CA ALA A 610 -8.21 -10.08 -11.04
C ALA A 610 -9.19 -10.97 -10.25
N PHE A 611 -9.35 -10.74 -8.94
CA PHE A 611 -10.30 -11.48 -8.11
C PHE A 611 -11.74 -11.07 -8.38
N GLN A 612 -12.02 -9.76 -8.42
CA GLN A 612 -13.33 -9.25 -8.84
C GLN A 612 -13.70 -9.72 -10.25
N ALA A 613 -12.72 -9.77 -11.16
CA ALA A 613 -12.93 -10.33 -12.49
C ALA A 613 -13.36 -11.80 -12.44
N VAL A 614 -12.74 -12.61 -11.59
CA VAL A 614 -13.12 -14.02 -11.37
C VAL A 614 -14.48 -14.15 -10.67
N ASP A 615 -14.81 -13.28 -9.71
CA ASP A 615 -16.11 -13.27 -9.04
C ASP A 615 -17.24 -12.93 -10.02
N MET A 616 -17.00 -11.96 -10.92
CA MET A 616 -17.92 -11.66 -12.02
C MET A 616 -18.11 -12.86 -12.95
N LEU A 617 -17.01 -13.49 -13.40
CA LEU A 617 -17.07 -14.66 -14.27
C LEU A 617 -17.82 -15.82 -13.60
N ASN A 618 -17.53 -16.11 -12.33
CA ASN A 618 -18.21 -17.17 -11.58
C ASN A 618 -19.67 -16.85 -11.32
N GLY A 619 -20.02 -15.60 -11.01
CA GLY A 619 -21.42 -15.17 -10.91
C GLY A 619 -22.18 -15.42 -12.20
N ALA A 620 -21.58 -15.05 -13.33
CA ALA A 620 -22.20 -15.19 -14.63
C ALA A 620 -22.33 -16.66 -15.05
N LEU A 621 -21.31 -17.48 -14.78
CA LEU A 621 -21.29 -18.91 -15.11
C LEU A 621 -22.21 -19.75 -14.22
N LEU A 622 -22.25 -19.48 -12.91
CA LEU A 622 -22.98 -20.31 -11.94
C LEU A 622 -24.46 -19.94 -11.84
N CYS A 623 -24.77 -18.64 -11.81
CA CYS A 623 -26.13 -18.17 -11.52
C CYS A 623 -26.63 -17.06 -12.47
N GLY A 624 -25.81 -16.60 -13.42
CA GLY A 624 -26.16 -15.52 -14.35
C GLY A 624 -26.16 -14.13 -13.72
N CYS A 625 -25.49 -13.95 -12.57
CA CYS A 625 -25.35 -12.66 -11.90
C CYS A 625 -24.03 -11.98 -12.26
N ASN A 626 -23.95 -10.67 -12.02
CA ASN A 626 -22.73 -9.90 -12.26
C ASN A 626 -21.62 -10.17 -11.23
N ASP A 627 -21.92 -10.94 -10.18
CA ASP A 627 -21.00 -11.27 -9.09
C ASP A 627 -21.42 -12.60 -8.43
N VAL A 628 -20.46 -13.44 -8.08
CA VAL A 628 -20.71 -14.75 -7.46
C VAL A 628 -21.32 -14.66 -6.07
N HIS A 629 -21.06 -13.59 -5.32
CA HIS A 629 -21.65 -13.36 -4.00
C HIS A 629 -23.15 -13.05 -4.08
N ALA A 630 -23.64 -12.67 -5.25
CA ALA A 630 -25.08 -12.52 -5.51
C ALA A 630 -25.79 -13.86 -5.79
N CYS A 631 -25.05 -14.96 -5.97
CA CYS A 631 -25.64 -16.28 -6.18
C CYS A 631 -26.25 -16.83 -4.89
N ALA A 632 -27.57 -17.05 -4.87
CA ALA A 632 -28.25 -17.71 -3.77
C ALA A 632 -28.18 -19.25 -3.92
N GLN A 633 -27.88 -19.95 -2.83
CA GLN A 633 -27.80 -21.41 -2.82
C GLN A 633 -29.17 -22.03 -3.18
N GLY A 634 -29.25 -22.74 -4.31
CA GLY A 634 -30.48 -23.40 -4.78
C GLY A 634 -31.42 -22.54 -5.64
N ALA A 635 -31.05 -21.29 -5.97
CA ALA A 635 -31.81 -20.46 -6.88
C ALA A 635 -31.52 -20.81 -8.36
N GLY A 636 -32.51 -20.68 -9.24
CA GLY A 636 -32.33 -20.87 -10.68
C GLY A 636 -31.51 -19.74 -11.32
N GLN A 637 -30.96 -19.98 -12.53
CA GLN A 637 -30.26 -18.94 -13.31
C GLN A 637 -31.13 -17.68 -13.45
N GLY A 638 -30.56 -16.50 -13.15
CA GLY A 638 -31.21 -15.20 -13.28
C GLY A 638 -31.94 -14.69 -12.02
N ALA A 639 -31.92 -15.43 -10.91
CA ALA A 639 -32.47 -14.98 -9.63
C ALA A 639 -31.44 -14.15 -8.83
N CYS A 640 -31.02 -13.00 -9.39
CA CYS A 640 -30.08 -12.10 -8.73
C CYS A 640 -30.82 -11.07 -7.86
N PRO A 641 -30.34 -10.77 -6.64
CA PRO A 641 -30.81 -9.62 -5.89
C PRO A 641 -30.74 -8.34 -6.73
N SER A 642 -31.81 -7.57 -6.74
CA SER A 642 -31.78 -6.17 -7.18
C SER A 642 -31.35 -5.25 -6.04
N PRO A 643 -30.88 -4.02 -6.32
CA PRO A 643 -31.02 -2.89 -5.41
C PRO A 643 -32.48 -2.38 -5.33
#